data_AF-A0A7R7GNJ2-F1
#
_entry.id   AF-A0A7R7GNJ2-F1
#
_cell.length_a   1.000
_cell.length_b   1.000
_cell.length_c   1.000
_cell.angle_alpha   90.00
_cell.angle_beta   90.00
_cell.angle_gamma   90.00
#
_symmetry.space_group_name_H-M   'P 1'
#
loop_
_entity.id
_entity.type
_entity.pdbx_description
1 polymer ?
#
loop_
_entity_poly.entity_id
_entity_poly.type
_entity_poly.pdbx_seq_one_letter_code
_entity_poly.pdbx_strand_id
1 'polypeptide(L)'
;MSDDESIDWSKTTWEGSRREQLRRWRALSLHERLLAVEEMAELSQRLAALREQRQSRFADELRESQAGYKVKSMNNEIVLHGCTSTPLANYLKALGVLRLLSAKYPDTRGFWRGEAFVLHTALDRAGIEQFFLHDYEPTPIISPWSGRAGFLEGDDGQGSKRKGAIILERIEHAAGKRFKFYQQLVSTIRNVSVIQQLDQARAERKRLEVLKKAKKLDQAGADQLSAIKRQEVELKSALLRALRNELDDSVLPWIDACFALAGDDRTPGPLLGSGGNEGSMDFSINHVGYLLELIDENTDEPTLLATRLLGDSLFAEICPRESSSNIGFLDTLATGGANMSTGFEGGSSGNIWDSVLAMEGAILFASLTTKRLESTASGRPSFPFAVSPSFAGGGSLAPKESARPELWLPTWEGAATLTEVAALLAEGRVTKGKSTARSGIDMLQAISALGAARGITAFNRFGFYERRGQGYYVVTHLGTFATPKVAHDNWIMTDLNRHGWLDAFRKFAQDDKTAGRYGMLRKRLEDALFALAGKAPNRMQMQFLLMLLGEIQSVLSNSSKAKESVRPIPRLSNQWVLAADDDTPAFRIAKALAGLRGIGDKPLPLRAQLFPMQRKYDKWMAPEAGEKARVYTGQMGRLIDTLRTLLERRLWLAEKLDMPDKPLSSPAGASLDDVAAFLRDDSMDARIAALLPGFCLCDIPQDTDRSAGDGLIHAGFALLKLALAPDRTLRSLDWMGENDHLPIPTGMLAQLAAGNHENRAVRMACQRLRSSGLAPIFSPHAMPELPGIDPARAAAALLIPLRYGAIGALARSVLITPETETQSESA
;
A
#
# COMPACT_ATOMS: atom_id res chain seq x y z
N MET A 1 61.81 21.98 -3.06
CA MET A 1 60.79 22.56 -3.96
C MET A 1 60.05 23.61 -3.16
N SER A 2 59.76 24.75 -3.79
CA SER A 2 59.52 26.08 -3.22
C SER A 2 58.31 26.22 -2.27
N ASP A 3 58.50 27.01 -1.20
CA ASP A 3 57.50 27.49 -0.23
C ASP A 3 56.58 28.61 -0.79
N ASP A 4 55.96 28.43 -1.96
CA ASP A 4 55.04 29.45 -2.49
C ASP A 4 53.86 28.89 -3.31
N GLU A 5 53.08 27.99 -2.71
CA GLU A 5 51.71 27.74 -3.17
C GLU A 5 50.73 28.16 -2.07
N SER A 6 50.14 29.36 -2.21
CA SER A 6 49.01 29.75 -1.38
C SER A 6 47.86 28.76 -1.58
N ILE A 7 47.47 28.07 -0.50
CA ILE A 7 46.35 27.13 -0.53
C ILE A 7 45.07 27.94 -0.77
N ASP A 8 44.47 27.73 -1.94
CA ASP A 8 43.17 28.33 -2.28
C ASP A 8 42.05 27.61 -1.51
N TRP A 9 41.74 28.12 -0.32
CA TRP A 9 40.67 27.63 0.57
C TRP A 9 39.29 27.66 -0.08
N SER A 10 39.10 28.38 -1.20
CA SER A 10 37.83 28.31 -1.94
C SER A 10 37.61 26.93 -2.57
N LYS A 11 38.67 26.14 -2.82
CA LYS A 11 38.63 24.80 -3.44
C LYS A 11 38.47 23.65 -2.45
N THR A 12 38.62 23.88 -1.14
CA THR A 12 38.45 22.86 -0.09
C THR A 12 36.99 22.63 0.30
N THR A 13 36.07 23.49 -0.16
CA THR A 13 34.62 23.25 -0.04
C THR A 13 34.15 22.27 -1.11
N TRP A 14 33.07 21.51 -0.84
CA TRP A 14 32.50 20.57 -1.82
C TRP A 14 32.13 21.27 -3.13
N GLU A 15 31.54 22.47 -3.06
CA GLU A 15 31.21 23.26 -4.24
C GLU A 15 32.42 23.81 -4.97
N GLY A 16 33.44 24.28 -4.25
CA GLY A 16 34.69 24.76 -4.81
C GLY A 16 35.46 23.68 -5.57
N SER A 17 35.57 22.51 -4.95
CA SER A 17 36.12 21.31 -5.57
C SER A 17 35.32 20.91 -6.81
N ARG A 18 33.99 20.94 -6.74
CA ARG A 18 33.12 20.62 -7.88
C ARG A 18 33.25 21.61 -9.04
N ARG A 19 33.35 22.92 -8.77
CA ARG A 19 33.58 23.95 -9.80
C ARG A 19 34.95 23.78 -10.46
N GLU A 20 35.98 23.49 -9.67
CA GLU A 20 37.33 23.26 -10.18
C GLU A 20 37.40 21.98 -11.02
N GLN A 21 36.76 20.91 -10.58
CA GLN A 21 36.60 19.69 -11.37
C GLN A 21 35.94 20.02 -12.71
N LEU A 22 34.80 20.71 -12.73
CA LEU A 22 34.10 21.08 -13.97
C LEU A 22 34.95 21.95 -14.90
N ARG A 23 35.79 22.85 -14.37
CA ARG A 23 36.77 23.62 -15.18
C ARG A 23 37.83 22.71 -15.80
N ARG A 24 38.41 21.79 -15.01
CA ARG A 24 39.39 20.80 -15.50
C ARG A 24 38.79 19.89 -16.57
N TRP A 25 37.59 19.38 -16.34
CA TRP A 25 36.86 18.56 -17.32
C TRP A 25 36.57 19.31 -18.62
N ARG A 26 36.30 20.62 -18.57
CA ARG A 26 36.12 21.45 -19.78
C ARG A 26 37.40 21.65 -20.58
N ALA A 27 38.56 21.65 -19.93
CA ALA A 27 39.87 21.83 -20.57
C ALA A 27 40.37 20.56 -21.30
N LEU A 28 39.87 19.38 -20.94
CA LEU A 28 40.23 18.11 -21.58
C LEU A 28 39.57 17.96 -22.96
N SER A 29 40.33 17.42 -23.92
CA SER A 29 39.85 17.00 -25.23
C SER A 29 38.86 15.83 -25.13
N LEU A 30 38.09 15.58 -26.19
CA LEU A 30 37.14 14.47 -26.24
C LEU A 30 37.84 13.11 -26.03
N HIS A 31 39.05 12.96 -26.57
CA HIS A 31 39.84 11.73 -26.44
C HIS A 31 40.27 11.50 -24.98
N GLU A 32 40.79 12.53 -24.30
CA GLU A 32 41.19 12.43 -22.89
C GLU A 32 40.01 12.16 -21.95
N ARG A 33 38.82 12.69 -22.27
CA ARG A 33 37.60 12.39 -21.51
C ARG A 33 37.15 10.94 -21.66
N LEU A 34 37.28 10.37 -22.86
CA LEU A 34 36.94 8.97 -23.11
C LEU A 34 37.92 8.03 -22.40
N LEU A 35 39.22 8.34 -22.47
CA LEU A 35 40.27 7.61 -21.77
C LEU A 35 40.07 7.63 -20.24
N ALA A 36 39.75 8.80 -19.67
CA ALA A 36 39.45 8.90 -18.23
C ALA A 36 38.19 8.11 -17.81
N VAL A 37 37.19 7.99 -18.69
CA VAL A 37 35.98 7.18 -18.42
C VAL A 37 36.29 5.69 -18.50
N GLU A 38 37.12 5.26 -19.45
CA GLU A 38 37.59 3.87 -19.55
C GLU A 38 38.45 3.49 -18.34
N GLU A 39 39.40 4.35 -17.94
CA GLU A 39 40.21 4.15 -16.74
C GLU A 39 39.36 4.12 -15.45
N MET A 40 38.33 4.97 -15.34
CA MET A 40 37.40 4.91 -14.20
C MET A 40 36.53 3.64 -14.20
N ALA A 41 36.16 3.12 -15.37
CA ALA A 41 35.45 1.86 -15.48
C ALA A 41 36.35 0.69 -15.04
N GLU A 42 37.62 0.69 -15.45
CA GLU A 42 38.61 -0.31 -15.09
C GLU A 42 38.97 -0.24 -13.58
N LEU A 43 39.10 0.97 -13.04
CA LEU A 43 39.30 1.20 -11.60
C LEU A 43 38.08 0.76 -10.78
N SER A 44 36.87 1.02 -11.27
CA SER A 44 35.62 0.56 -10.64
C SER A 44 35.55 -0.97 -10.63
N GLN A 45 35.91 -1.65 -11.71
CA GLN A 45 36.00 -3.11 -11.78
C GLN A 45 37.07 -3.65 -10.82
N ARG A 46 38.25 -3.03 -10.74
CA ARG A 46 39.29 -3.37 -9.76
C ARG A 46 38.81 -3.18 -8.32
N LEU A 47 38.12 -2.09 -8.02
CA LEU A 47 37.57 -1.82 -6.69
C LEU A 47 36.43 -2.78 -6.33
N ALA A 48 35.61 -3.19 -7.30
CA ALA A 48 34.60 -4.22 -7.13
C ALA A 48 35.23 -5.59 -6.83
N ALA A 49 36.26 -5.99 -7.58
CA ALA A 49 37.02 -7.22 -7.34
C ALA A 49 37.75 -7.21 -5.97
N LEU A 50 38.31 -6.06 -5.58
CA LEU A 50 38.90 -5.87 -4.25
C LEU A 50 37.85 -5.91 -3.13
N ARG A 51 36.61 -5.47 -3.39
CA ARG A 51 35.48 -5.58 -2.45
C ARG A 51 35.02 -7.02 -2.28
N GLU A 52 34.92 -7.79 -3.36
CA GLU A 52 34.60 -9.22 -3.30
C GLU A 52 35.70 -10.00 -2.57
N GLN A 53 36.98 -9.70 -2.83
CA GLN A 53 38.11 -10.28 -2.07
C GLN A 53 38.11 -9.86 -0.59
N ARG A 54 37.74 -8.61 -0.27
CA ARG A 54 37.58 -8.16 1.13
C ARG A 54 36.38 -8.81 1.81
N GLN A 55 35.26 -9.00 1.12
CA GLN A 55 34.09 -9.69 1.68
C GLN A 55 34.35 -11.17 1.92
N SER A 56 35.12 -11.84 1.05
CA SER A 56 35.57 -13.21 1.28
C SER A 56 36.57 -13.30 2.45
N ARG A 57 37.54 -12.37 2.56
CA ARG A 57 38.45 -12.31 3.71
C ARG A 57 37.74 -11.96 5.02
N PHE A 58 36.77 -11.05 5.01
CA PHE A 58 35.95 -10.73 6.18
C PHE A 58 35.07 -11.91 6.61
N ALA A 59 34.58 -12.72 5.66
CA ALA A 59 33.81 -13.93 5.97
C ALA A 59 34.68 -15.04 6.60
N ASP A 60 35.96 -15.14 6.21
CA ASP A 60 36.92 -16.06 6.83
C ASP A 60 37.51 -15.52 8.16
N GLU A 61 37.74 -14.21 8.30
CA GLU A 61 38.21 -13.58 9.55
C GLU A 61 37.12 -13.49 10.64
N LEU A 62 35.83 -13.54 10.28
CA LEU A 62 34.71 -13.62 11.24
C LEU A 62 34.56 -15.01 11.90
N ARG A 63 35.38 -15.99 11.52
CA ARG A 63 35.36 -17.35 12.11
C ARG A 63 36.45 -17.65 13.13
N GLU A 64 37.44 -16.80 13.38
CA GLU A 64 38.44 -17.07 14.42
C GLU A 64 39.07 -15.83 15.06
N SER A 65 39.26 -15.92 16.38
CA SER A 65 39.90 -14.97 17.32
C SER A 65 39.02 -13.87 17.96
N GLN A 66 38.15 -14.31 18.88
CA GLN A 66 37.93 -13.56 20.13
C GLN A 66 39.25 -13.53 20.93
N ALA A 67 40.12 -12.57 20.65
CA ALA A 67 41.23 -12.21 21.53
C ALA A 67 41.15 -10.70 21.83
N GLY A 68 40.86 -10.39 23.09
CA GLY A 68 40.47 -9.07 23.55
C GLY A 68 41.55 -8.00 23.35
N TYR A 69 41.19 -6.97 22.58
CA TYR A 69 41.68 -5.61 22.78
C TYR A 69 40.49 -4.76 23.24
N LYS A 70 40.30 -4.65 24.56
CA LYS A 70 39.37 -3.71 25.18
C LYS A 70 39.88 -2.28 24.98
N VAL A 71 39.46 -1.62 23.90
CA VAL A 71 39.24 -0.17 23.96
C VAL A 71 37.90 0.01 24.65
N LYS A 72 37.91 0.52 25.88
CA LYS A 72 36.70 0.92 26.62
C LYS A 72 36.06 2.11 25.88
N SER A 73 35.23 1.85 24.87
CA SER A 73 34.22 2.82 24.44
C SER A 73 33.12 2.78 25.50
N MET A 74 33.10 3.78 26.38
CA MET A 74 31.96 3.98 27.29
C MET A 74 30.80 4.59 26.51
N ASN A 75 30.12 3.79 25.68
CA ASN A 75 28.84 4.17 25.12
C ASN A 75 27.74 3.65 26.06
N ASN A 76 27.06 4.57 26.74
CA ASN A 76 25.88 4.28 27.52
C ASN A 76 24.71 3.97 26.60
N GLU A 77 23.87 3.01 27.00
CA GLU A 77 22.56 2.78 26.38
C GLU A 77 21.49 3.50 27.21
N ILE A 78 20.86 4.52 26.64
CA ILE A 78 19.82 5.32 27.30
C ILE A 78 18.49 5.08 26.61
N VAL A 79 17.50 4.60 27.37
CA VAL A 79 16.14 4.36 26.86
C VAL A 79 15.30 5.61 27.12
N LEU A 80 14.77 6.21 26.05
CA LEU A 80 13.91 7.39 26.10
C LEU A 80 12.45 6.96 26.00
N HIS A 81 11.84 6.60 27.12
CA HIS A 81 10.45 6.11 27.18
C HIS A 81 9.41 7.14 26.70
N GLY A 82 9.72 8.44 26.77
CA GLY A 82 8.86 9.49 26.22
C GLY A 82 8.93 9.58 24.68
N CYS A 83 9.95 9.01 24.05
CA CYS A 83 10.21 9.07 22.61
C CYS A 83 9.73 7.80 21.89
N THR A 84 8.40 7.66 21.76
CA THR A 84 7.80 6.52 21.05
C THR A 84 7.75 6.70 19.53
N SER A 85 7.54 5.63 18.75
CA SER A 85 7.39 5.73 17.28
C SER A 85 6.00 6.25 16.83
N THR A 86 5.06 6.34 17.76
CA THR A 86 3.68 6.85 17.57
C THR A 86 3.20 7.49 18.88
N PRO A 87 2.53 8.66 18.88
CA PRO A 87 2.06 9.44 17.73
C PRO A 87 3.18 10.13 16.92
N LEU A 88 2.81 10.79 15.81
CA LEU A 88 3.75 11.41 14.88
C LEU A 88 4.67 12.42 15.57
N ALA A 89 4.16 13.24 16.50
CA ALA A 89 4.98 14.16 17.29
C ALA A 89 6.12 13.44 18.06
N ASN A 90 5.87 12.26 18.63
CA ASN A 90 6.89 11.52 19.37
C ASN A 90 7.99 10.96 18.46
N TYR A 91 7.61 10.51 17.26
CA TYR A 91 8.58 10.09 16.24
C TYR A 91 9.49 11.26 15.86
N LEU A 92 8.92 12.43 15.61
CA LEU A 92 9.69 13.64 15.29
C LEU A 92 10.57 14.06 16.48
N LYS A 93 10.04 14.03 17.70
CA LYS A 93 10.79 14.33 18.93
C LYS A 93 12.02 13.44 19.06
N ALA A 94 11.88 12.13 18.86
CA ALA A 94 12.98 11.18 18.91
C ALA A 94 14.11 11.57 17.94
N LEU A 95 13.75 11.94 16.71
CA LEU A 95 14.70 12.43 15.71
C LEU A 95 15.30 13.79 16.06
N GLY A 96 14.52 14.70 16.66
CA GLY A 96 14.99 15.98 17.17
C GLY A 96 16.04 15.81 18.26
N VAL A 97 15.81 14.89 19.20
CA VAL A 97 16.77 14.55 20.25
C VAL A 97 18.07 14.00 19.66
N LEU A 98 17.98 13.03 18.73
CA LEU A 98 19.16 12.49 18.03
C LEU A 98 19.91 13.60 17.30
N ARG A 99 19.20 14.48 16.58
CA ARG A 99 19.79 15.57 15.80
C ARG A 99 20.56 16.55 16.68
N LEU A 100 19.94 16.99 17.77
CA LEU A 100 20.52 17.99 18.67
C LEU A 100 21.73 17.44 19.42
N LEU A 101 21.64 16.22 19.97
CA LEU A 101 22.78 15.59 20.64
C LEU A 101 23.93 15.34 19.68
N SER A 102 23.65 14.89 18.45
CA SER A 102 24.68 14.61 17.45
C SER A 102 25.46 15.85 16.99
N ALA A 103 24.93 17.05 17.22
CA ALA A 103 25.64 18.30 16.92
C ALA A 103 26.90 18.49 17.79
N LYS A 104 26.83 18.10 19.08
CA LYS A 104 27.99 18.13 20.00
C LYS A 104 28.64 16.76 20.20
N TYR A 105 27.90 15.67 19.99
CA TYR A 105 28.34 14.29 20.19
C TYR A 105 28.09 13.46 18.91
N PRO A 106 28.90 13.62 17.85
CA PRO A 106 28.64 13.05 16.52
C PRO A 106 28.53 11.53 16.46
N ASP A 107 29.15 10.82 17.41
CA ASP A 107 29.09 9.36 17.54
C ASP A 107 27.79 8.85 18.18
N THR A 108 26.87 9.75 18.57
CA THR A 108 25.56 9.39 19.11
C THR A 108 24.75 8.65 18.04
N ARG A 109 24.23 7.49 18.41
CA ARG A 109 23.39 6.65 17.55
C ARG A 109 22.02 6.45 18.17
N GLY A 110 21.00 6.37 17.33
CA GLY A 110 19.61 6.16 17.74
C GLY A 110 18.95 5.01 16.98
N PHE A 111 18.04 4.30 17.65
CA PHE A 111 17.21 3.24 17.06
C PHE A 111 15.97 2.99 17.92
N TRP A 112 14.96 2.29 17.37
CA TRP A 112 13.78 1.88 18.14
C TRP A 112 13.94 0.45 18.66
N ARG A 113 13.51 0.23 19.91
CA ARG A 113 13.41 -1.10 20.52
C ARG A 113 12.06 -1.21 21.23
N GLY A 114 11.17 -2.04 20.68
CA GLY A 114 9.77 -2.06 21.12
C GLY A 114 9.11 -0.70 20.88
N GLU A 115 8.54 -0.10 21.92
CA GLU A 115 7.84 1.18 21.82
C GLU A 115 8.70 2.40 22.19
N ALA A 116 9.99 2.24 22.50
CA ALA A 116 10.87 3.33 22.91
C ALA A 116 12.04 3.58 21.94
N PHE A 117 12.49 4.83 21.87
CA PHE A 117 13.73 5.20 21.20
C PHE A 117 14.91 5.03 22.16
N VAL A 118 15.99 4.44 21.65
CA VAL A 118 17.19 4.11 22.42
C VAL A 118 18.37 4.86 21.82
N LEU A 119 19.16 5.49 22.68
CA LEU A 119 20.40 6.17 22.33
C LEU A 119 21.61 5.34 22.77
N HIS A 120 22.59 5.22 21.88
CA HIS A 120 23.97 4.89 22.24
C HIS A 120 24.80 6.17 22.18
N THR A 121 25.29 6.63 23.32
CA THR A 121 25.99 7.92 23.44
C THR A 121 27.01 7.90 24.57
N ALA A 122 27.96 8.82 24.54
CA ALA A 122 28.94 9.00 25.62
C ALA A 122 28.31 9.60 26.89
N LEU A 123 27.14 10.23 26.77
CA LEU A 123 26.43 10.84 27.89
C LEU A 123 25.67 9.80 28.70
N ASP A 124 25.60 10.00 30.01
CA ASP A 124 24.59 9.33 30.84
C ASP A 124 23.30 10.15 30.86
N ARG A 125 22.32 9.72 31.67
CA ARG A 125 21.05 10.41 31.81
C ARG A 125 21.23 11.87 32.26
N ALA A 126 22.05 12.11 33.29
CA ALA A 126 22.27 13.44 33.83
C ALA A 126 22.96 14.36 32.81
N GLY A 127 23.90 13.81 32.02
CA GLY A 127 24.53 14.53 30.91
C GLY A 127 23.54 14.93 29.81
N ILE A 128 22.55 14.09 29.49
CA ILE A 128 21.50 14.45 28.52
C ILE A 128 20.60 15.56 29.07
N GLU A 129 20.20 15.48 30.34
CA GLU A 129 19.40 16.53 31.00
C GLU A 129 20.16 17.86 31.04
N GLN A 130 21.43 17.83 31.46
CA GLN A 130 22.32 18.99 31.46
C GLN A 130 22.44 19.61 30.07
N PHE A 131 22.57 18.78 29.02
CA PHE A 131 22.66 19.25 27.65
C PHE A 131 21.42 20.06 27.24
N PHE A 132 20.22 19.52 27.45
CA PHE A 132 19.00 20.22 27.01
C PHE A 132 18.71 21.47 27.84
N LEU A 133 19.00 21.44 29.14
CA LEU A 133 18.76 22.58 30.02
C LEU A 133 19.74 23.74 29.75
N HIS A 134 21.03 23.45 29.57
CA HIS A 134 22.06 24.47 29.56
C HIS A 134 22.81 24.62 28.22
N ASP A 135 23.02 23.53 27.48
CA ASP A 135 23.89 23.52 26.30
C ASP A 135 23.16 23.57 24.95
N TYR A 136 21.85 23.32 24.94
CA TYR A 136 21.04 23.26 23.72
C TYR A 136 20.95 24.63 23.05
N GLU A 137 21.39 24.73 21.81
CA GLU A 137 21.25 25.93 20.99
C GLU A 137 20.06 25.77 20.03
N PRO A 138 18.99 26.58 20.18
CA PRO A 138 17.80 26.45 19.35
C PRO A 138 18.07 26.74 17.87
N THR A 139 17.56 25.88 16.99
CA THR A 139 17.67 26.11 15.53
C THR A 139 16.67 27.17 15.10
N PRO A 140 17.01 28.09 14.18
CA PRO A 140 16.13 29.20 13.85
C PRO A 140 14.98 28.77 12.92
N ILE A 141 13.87 28.37 13.54
CA ILE A 141 12.64 27.97 12.87
C ILE A 141 11.76 29.21 12.73
N ILE A 142 11.72 29.81 11.53
CA ILE A 142 10.93 31.02 11.22
C ILE A 142 10.24 30.90 9.86
N SER A 143 8.97 31.34 9.79
CA SER A 143 8.14 31.30 8.57
C SER A 143 7.76 32.71 8.10
N PRO A 144 8.68 33.51 7.53
CA PRO A 144 8.43 34.93 7.24
C PRO A 144 7.39 35.18 6.12
N TRP A 145 7.05 34.14 5.36
CA TRP A 145 5.93 34.15 4.41
C TRP A 145 4.56 34.07 5.08
N SER A 146 4.50 33.74 6.38
CA SER A 146 3.26 33.67 7.13
C SER A 146 2.81 35.05 7.60
N GLY A 147 1.53 35.34 7.40
CA GLY A 147 0.96 36.60 7.84
C GLY A 147 0.90 36.77 9.36
N ARG A 148 1.07 35.70 10.14
CA ARG A 148 1.07 35.73 11.61
C ARG A 148 2.47 35.63 12.22
N ALA A 149 3.50 35.52 11.38
CA ALA A 149 4.88 35.37 11.82
C ALA A 149 5.52 36.67 12.37
N GLY A 150 4.84 37.82 12.38
CA GLY A 150 5.40 39.06 12.92
C GLY A 150 6.23 39.91 11.94
N PHE A 151 6.38 39.48 10.67
CA PHE A 151 7.12 40.22 9.63
C PHE A 151 6.23 41.09 8.74
N LEU A 152 4.93 40.85 8.73
CA LEU A 152 3.98 41.47 7.80
C LEU A 152 2.93 42.28 8.57
N GLU A 153 3.40 43.27 9.32
CA GLU A 153 2.66 44.10 10.29
C GLU A 153 2.12 45.43 9.73
N GLY A 154 2.60 45.86 8.57
CA GLY A 154 2.23 47.12 7.94
C GLY A 154 2.59 48.32 8.81
N ASP A 155 1.71 49.33 8.81
CA ASP A 155 1.90 50.57 9.57
C ASP A 155 2.02 50.36 11.09
N ASP A 156 1.50 49.24 11.61
CA ASP A 156 1.60 48.90 13.03
C ASP A 156 3.05 48.54 13.43
N GLY A 157 3.86 48.05 12.48
CA GLY A 157 5.30 47.79 12.65
C GLY A 157 5.66 47.05 13.94
N GLN A 158 6.66 47.56 14.68
CA GLN A 158 7.04 47.07 16.01
C GLN A 158 6.01 47.39 17.11
N GLY A 159 5.04 48.29 16.87
CA GLY A 159 3.93 48.57 17.80
C GLY A 159 2.74 47.61 17.69
N SER A 160 2.85 46.55 16.86
CA SER A 160 1.78 45.59 16.64
C SER A 160 1.48 44.73 17.86
N LYS A 161 0.20 44.65 18.24
CA LYS A 161 -0.28 43.80 19.35
C LYS A 161 -0.46 42.34 18.97
N ARG A 162 -0.04 41.92 17.78
CA ARG A 162 -0.19 40.53 17.33
C ARG A 162 0.87 39.65 17.99
N LYS A 163 0.48 38.43 18.39
CA LYS A 163 1.34 37.46 19.08
C LYS A 163 2.72 37.29 18.42
N GLY A 164 2.77 37.16 17.09
CA GLY A 164 4.02 37.00 16.36
C GLY A 164 4.95 38.22 16.47
N ALA A 165 4.43 39.43 16.35
CA ALA A 165 5.23 40.65 16.48
C ALA A 165 5.82 40.79 17.89
N ILE A 166 5.01 40.56 18.93
CA ILE A 166 5.43 40.61 20.34
C ILE A 166 6.54 39.57 20.63
N ILE A 167 6.40 38.35 20.10
CA ILE A 167 7.40 37.30 20.29
C ILE A 167 8.71 37.66 19.58
N LEU A 168 8.66 38.16 18.34
CA LEU A 168 9.86 38.59 17.64
C LEU A 168 10.54 39.78 18.31
N GLU A 169 9.77 40.74 18.82
CA GLU A 169 10.31 41.88 19.58
C GLU A 169 11.06 41.41 20.83
N ARG A 170 10.52 40.45 21.58
CA ARG A 170 11.25 39.85 22.73
C ARG A 170 12.57 39.23 22.31
N ILE A 171 12.59 38.49 21.21
CA ILE A 171 13.82 37.86 20.67
C ILE A 171 14.84 38.91 20.22
N GLU A 172 14.40 39.96 19.53
CA GLU A 172 15.25 41.07 19.09
C GLU A 172 15.96 41.77 20.26
N HIS A 173 15.30 41.86 21.43
CA HIS A 173 15.85 42.48 22.63
C HIS A 173 16.49 41.50 23.62
N ALA A 174 16.51 40.20 23.32
CA ALA A 174 17.09 39.19 24.20
C ALA A 174 18.60 39.44 24.43
N ALA A 175 19.09 39.35 25.67
CA ALA A 175 20.53 39.48 25.95
C ALA A 175 21.28 38.12 25.89
N GLY A 176 20.54 37.02 25.92
CA GLY A 176 21.05 35.65 25.92
C GLY A 176 21.76 35.27 24.63
N LYS A 177 22.85 34.51 24.76
CA LYS A 177 23.66 34.01 23.65
C LYS A 177 22.91 32.97 22.83
N ARG A 178 22.02 32.18 23.45
CA ARG A 178 21.25 31.11 22.77
C ARG A 178 20.32 31.64 21.69
N PHE A 179 19.85 32.89 21.81
CA PHE A 179 18.98 33.55 20.83
C PHE A 179 19.71 34.47 19.85
N LYS A 180 21.05 34.59 19.95
CA LYS A 180 21.84 35.47 19.08
C LYS A 180 21.66 35.16 17.60
N PHE A 181 21.56 33.87 17.25
CA PHE A 181 21.37 33.48 15.85
C PHE A 181 19.97 33.83 15.34
N TYR A 182 18.95 33.66 16.19
CA TYR A 182 17.59 34.13 15.93
C TYR A 182 17.54 35.65 15.68
N GLN A 183 18.23 36.46 16.49
CA GLN A 183 18.30 37.92 16.32
C GLN A 183 18.88 38.33 14.97
N GLN A 184 20.03 37.75 14.63
CA GLN A 184 20.69 37.99 13.36
C GLN A 184 19.77 37.65 12.20
N LEU A 185 19.12 36.48 12.26
CA LEU A 185 18.20 36.05 11.22
C LEU A 185 16.98 36.97 11.08
N VAL A 186 16.32 37.33 12.20
CA VAL A 186 15.15 38.21 12.19
C VAL A 186 15.51 39.56 11.58
N SER A 187 16.67 40.12 11.96
CA SER A 187 17.20 41.35 11.38
C SER A 187 17.42 41.23 9.87
N THR A 188 18.07 40.16 9.41
CA THR A 188 18.28 39.91 7.97
C THR A 188 16.96 39.78 7.22
N ILE A 189 16.00 39.00 7.73
CA ILE A 189 14.70 38.80 7.09
C ILE A 189 13.94 40.12 6.93
N ARG A 190 13.96 41.01 7.93
CA ARG A 190 13.30 42.33 7.82
C ARG A 190 13.91 43.23 6.75
N ASN A 191 15.18 43.01 6.41
CA ASN A 191 15.89 43.75 5.38
C ASN A 191 15.74 43.15 3.97
N VAL A 192 15.11 41.97 3.84
CA VAL A 192 14.81 41.37 2.53
C VAL A 192 13.84 42.24 1.77
N SER A 193 14.25 42.70 0.59
CA SER A 193 13.49 43.66 -0.23
C SER A 193 12.05 43.21 -0.52
N VAL A 194 11.86 41.92 -0.81
CA VAL A 194 10.54 41.35 -1.10
C VAL A 194 9.63 41.33 0.13
N ILE A 195 10.19 41.14 1.35
CA ILE A 195 9.42 41.21 2.60
C ILE A 195 8.92 42.64 2.82
N GLN A 196 9.78 43.64 2.68
CA GLN A 196 9.42 45.05 2.86
C GLN A 196 8.33 45.48 1.86
N GLN A 197 8.48 45.12 0.59
CA GLN A 197 7.49 45.41 -0.44
C GLN A 197 6.16 44.70 -0.16
N LEU A 198 6.19 43.45 0.31
CA LEU A 198 4.99 42.69 0.64
C LEU A 198 4.27 43.29 1.86
N ASP A 199 5.02 43.77 2.84
CA ASP A 199 4.47 44.41 4.03
C ASP A 199 3.79 45.74 3.69
N GLN A 200 4.46 46.60 2.90
CA GLN A 200 3.89 47.84 2.38
C GLN A 200 2.64 47.60 1.54
N ALA A 201 2.68 46.63 0.61
CA ALA A 201 1.51 46.28 -0.20
C ALA A 201 0.32 45.82 0.66
N ARG A 202 0.58 45.07 1.75
CA ARG A 202 -0.46 44.64 2.69
C ARG A 202 -1.04 45.81 3.49
N ALA A 203 -0.21 46.74 3.93
CA ALA A 203 -0.65 47.96 4.63
C ALA A 203 -1.58 48.78 3.74
N GLU A 204 -1.15 49.06 2.52
CA GLU A 204 -1.94 49.85 1.56
C GLU A 204 -3.24 49.13 1.17
N ARG A 205 -3.20 47.81 0.97
CA ARG A 205 -4.42 47.00 0.77
C ARG A 205 -5.39 47.14 1.94
N LYS A 206 -4.91 47.03 3.18
CA LYS A 206 -5.74 47.16 4.40
C LYS A 206 -6.39 48.55 4.44
N ARG A 207 -5.62 49.60 4.15
CA ARG A 207 -6.11 50.99 4.08
C ARG A 207 -7.22 51.17 3.03
N LEU A 208 -6.99 50.69 1.80
CA LEU A 208 -7.98 50.76 0.72
C LEU A 208 -9.23 49.91 1.00
N GLU A 209 -9.10 48.74 1.64
CA GLU A 209 -10.25 47.94 2.04
C GLU A 209 -11.09 48.61 3.15
N VAL A 210 -10.47 49.36 4.06
CA VAL A 210 -11.19 50.19 5.04
C VAL A 210 -11.98 51.29 4.32
N LEU A 211 -11.37 52.00 3.37
CA LEU A 211 -12.05 53.01 2.55
C LEU A 211 -13.20 52.42 1.73
N LYS A 212 -13.01 51.21 1.18
CA LYS A 212 -14.05 50.44 0.49
C LYS A 212 -15.23 50.14 1.40
N LYS A 213 -14.98 49.64 2.61
CA LYS A 213 -16.01 49.35 3.61
C LYS A 213 -16.75 50.61 4.06
N ALA A 214 -16.03 51.73 4.16
CA ALA A 214 -16.60 53.04 4.45
C ALA A 214 -17.38 53.66 3.28
N LYS A 215 -17.46 52.99 2.11
CA LYS A 215 -18.05 53.51 0.85
C LYS A 215 -17.42 54.83 0.38
N LYS A 216 -16.15 55.04 0.70
CA LYS A 216 -15.35 56.23 0.33
C LYS A 216 -14.32 55.94 -0.76
N LEU A 217 -14.40 54.77 -1.39
CA LEU A 217 -13.47 54.36 -2.44
C LEU A 217 -14.03 54.73 -3.81
N ASP A 218 -13.28 55.53 -4.56
CA ASP A 218 -13.56 55.90 -5.94
C ASP A 218 -13.08 54.81 -6.93
N GLN A 219 -13.29 55.05 -8.22
CA GLN A 219 -12.87 54.10 -9.27
C GLN A 219 -11.34 53.94 -9.30
N ALA A 220 -10.59 55.03 -9.12
CA ALA A 220 -9.13 54.99 -9.08
C ALA A 220 -8.61 54.14 -7.91
N GLY A 221 -9.19 54.28 -6.71
CA GLY A 221 -8.86 53.46 -5.55
C GLY A 221 -9.27 51.99 -5.72
N ALA A 222 -10.34 51.71 -6.46
CA ALA A 222 -10.72 50.34 -6.80
C ALA A 222 -9.72 49.67 -7.76
N ASP A 223 -9.21 50.42 -8.74
CA ASP A 223 -8.18 49.96 -9.68
C ASP A 223 -6.84 49.76 -8.96
N GLN A 224 -6.47 50.68 -8.07
CA GLN A 224 -5.27 50.56 -7.21
C GLN A 224 -5.36 49.34 -6.30
N LEU A 225 -6.52 49.06 -5.69
CA LEU A 225 -6.73 47.87 -4.86
C LEU A 225 -6.57 46.58 -5.68
N SER A 226 -7.01 46.57 -6.94
CA SER A 226 -6.82 45.43 -7.86
C SER A 226 -5.35 45.24 -8.21
N ALA A 227 -4.62 46.32 -8.51
CA ALA A 227 -3.20 46.31 -8.81
C ALA A 227 -2.38 45.78 -7.62
N ILE A 228 -2.64 46.26 -6.39
CA ILE A 228 -1.96 45.80 -5.17
C ILE A 228 -2.25 44.32 -4.91
N LYS A 229 -3.49 43.86 -5.14
CA LYS A 229 -3.82 42.43 -5.02
C LYS A 229 -3.01 41.57 -5.98
N ARG A 230 -2.77 42.03 -7.21
CA ARG A 230 -1.88 41.35 -8.18
C ARG A 230 -0.43 41.40 -7.70
N GLN A 231 0.06 42.55 -7.28
CA GLN A 231 1.40 42.72 -6.74
C GLN A 231 1.68 41.80 -5.55
N GLU A 232 0.74 41.66 -4.60
CA GLU A 232 0.89 40.71 -3.49
C GLU A 232 1.05 39.26 -3.94
N VAL A 233 0.37 38.84 -5.01
CA VAL A 233 0.45 37.48 -5.54
C VAL A 233 1.82 37.24 -6.15
N GLU A 234 2.32 38.20 -6.93
CA GLU A 234 3.67 38.17 -7.53
C GLU A 234 4.77 38.20 -6.47
N LEU A 235 4.65 39.05 -5.45
CA LEU A 235 5.61 39.09 -4.34
C LEU A 235 5.61 37.79 -3.55
N LYS A 236 4.43 37.18 -3.30
CA LYS A 236 4.34 35.88 -2.61
C LYS A 236 4.96 34.74 -3.39
N SER A 237 4.93 34.75 -4.73
CA SER A 237 5.59 33.73 -5.54
C SER A 237 7.10 33.92 -5.59
N ALA A 238 7.57 35.18 -5.61
CA ALA A 238 9.00 35.51 -5.57
C ALA A 238 9.63 35.32 -4.18
N LEU A 239 8.84 35.43 -3.10
CA LEU A 239 9.34 35.50 -1.73
C LEU A 239 10.25 34.33 -1.33
N LEU A 240 9.84 33.09 -1.57
CA LEU A 240 10.64 31.93 -1.16
C LEU A 240 12.00 31.91 -1.88
N ARG A 241 12.09 32.40 -3.12
CA ARG A 241 13.36 32.49 -3.84
C ARG A 241 14.25 33.58 -3.29
N ALA A 242 13.68 34.75 -2.99
CA ALA A 242 14.42 35.85 -2.38
C ALA A 242 15.02 35.41 -1.04
N LEU A 243 14.22 34.75 -0.19
CA LEU A 243 14.69 34.21 1.08
C LEU A 243 15.82 33.18 0.88
N ARG A 244 15.74 32.29 -0.10
CA ARG A 244 16.84 31.34 -0.37
C ARG A 244 18.12 31.97 -0.90
N ASN A 245 18.01 33.14 -1.55
CA ASN A 245 19.17 33.84 -2.10
C ASN A 245 19.85 34.75 -1.07
N GLU A 246 19.09 35.27 -0.10
CA GLU A 246 19.54 36.28 0.86
C GLU A 246 19.82 35.72 2.26
N LEU A 247 19.23 34.56 2.64
CA LEU A 247 19.42 33.95 3.96
C LEU A 247 20.58 32.94 3.97
N ASP A 248 21.09 32.69 5.17
CA ASP A 248 22.12 31.67 5.43
C ASP A 248 21.61 30.24 5.17
N ASP A 249 22.51 29.38 4.68
CA ASP A 249 22.22 28.00 4.31
C ASP A 249 21.63 27.17 5.46
N SER A 250 21.95 27.52 6.72
CA SER A 250 21.42 26.84 7.91
C SER A 250 19.90 26.98 8.10
N VAL A 251 19.26 27.94 7.43
CA VAL A 251 17.80 28.18 7.50
C VAL A 251 17.05 27.41 6.41
N LEU A 252 17.75 27.03 5.33
CA LEU A 252 17.17 26.33 4.19
C LEU A 252 16.48 25.01 4.55
N PRO A 253 17.00 24.17 5.47
CA PRO A 253 16.33 22.93 5.87
C PRO A 253 14.90 23.12 6.37
N TRP A 254 14.60 24.20 7.10
CA TRP A 254 13.24 24.52 7.54
C TRP A 254 12.34 24.90 6.36
N ILE A 255 12.85 25.72 5.44
CA ILE A 255 12.13 26.10 4.21
C ILE A 255 11.81 24.86 3.38
N ASP A 256 12.78 23.96 3.22
CA ASP A 256 12.65 22.73 2.44
C ASP A 256 11.71 21.71 3.11
N ALA A 257 11.64 21.68 4.43
CA ALA A 257 10.66 20.87 5.16
C ALA A 257 9.23 21.42 4.98
N CYS A 258 9.07 22.75 4.88
CA CYS A 258 7.78 23.40 4.68
C CYS A 258 7.27 23.30 3.24
N PHE A 259 8.16 23.50 2.26
CA PHE A 259 7.81 23.58 0.85
C PHE A 259 8.78 22.81 -0.03
N ALA A 260 8.22 22.24 -1.08
CA ALA A 260 8.97 21.78 -2.21
C ALA A 260 8.77 22.72 -3.40
N LEU A 261 9.89 23.11 -4.02
CA LEU A 261 9.93 24.14 -5.07
C LEU A 261 10.19 23.49 -6.43
N ALA A 262 9.29 23.70 -7.39
CA ALA A 262 9.45 23.22 -8.77
C ALA A 262 9.17 24.34 -9.76
N GLY A 263 10.22 25.05 -10.19
CA GLY A 263 10.04 26.28 -10.96
C GLY A 263 9.42 27.36 -10.07
N ASP A 264 8.35 28.02 -10.54
CA ASP A 264 7.58 29.02 -9.78
C ASP A 264 6.57 28.40 -8.81
N ASP A 265 6.31 27.10 -8.92
CA ASP A 265 5.35 26.40 -8.09
C ASP A 265 5.95 26.04 -6.73
N ARG A 266 5.23 26.41 -5.67
CA ARG A 266 5.48 25.97 -4.30
C ARG A 266 4.41 24.97 -3.87
N THR A 267 4.85 23.79 -3.47
CA THR A 267 3.95 22.73 -2.97
C THR A 267 4.23 22.51 -1.48
N PRO A 268 3.27 22.75 -0.58
CA PRO A 268 3.48 22.50 0.84
C PRO A 268 3.61 21.00 1.12
N GLY A 269 4.44 20.65 2.10
CA GLY A 269 4.59 19.27 2.56
C GLY A 269 3.38 18.76 3.36
N PRO A 270 3.24 17.44 3.51
CA PRO A 270 2.19 16.87 4.37
C PRO A 270 2.45 17.16 5.86
N LEU A 271 3.72 17.19 6.29
CA LEU A 271 4.12 17.26 7.70
C LEU A 271 3.82 18.61 8.37
N LEU A 272 4.07 19.73 7.69
CA LEU A 272 4.04 21.08 8.28
C LEU A 272 2.89 21.93 7.74
N GLY A 273 1.76 21.29 7.42
CA GLY A 273 0.53 21.98 7.08
C GLY A 273 0.66 22.82 5.80
N SER A 274 0.13 24.04 5.77
CA SER A 274 0.24 24.94 4.61
C SER A 274 1.58 25.72 4.57
N GLY A 275 2.68 25.01 4.83
CA GLY A 275 4.03 25.56 4.86
C GLY A 275 4.33 26.29 6.16
N GLY A 276 4.38 25.55 7.26
CA GLY A 276 4.63 26.05 8.60
C GLY A 276 3.35 26.51 9.34
N ASN A 277 2.16 26.21 8.81
CA ASN A 277 0.90 26.65 9.40
C ASN A 277 -0.17 25.55 9.42
N GLU A 278 -1.00 25.54 10.47
CA GLU A 278 -2.25 24.79 10.52
C GLU A 278 -3.43 25.74 10.79
N GLY A 279 -4.30 25.92 9.80
CA GLY A 279 -5.39 26.88 9.90
C GLY A 279 -4.86 28.27 10.25
N SER A 280 -5.12 28.71 11.48
CA SER A 280 -4.69 30.00 11.99
C SER A 280 -3.44 29.94 12.90
N MET A 281 -2.97 28.73 13.21
CA MET A 281 -1.79 28.48 14.03
C MET A 281 -0.52 28.50 13.17
N ASP A 282 0.52 29.17 13.65
CA ASP A 282 1.84 29.23 13.03
C ASP A 282 2.83 28.40 13.86
N PHE A 283 3.38 27.34 13.27
CA PHE A 283 4.30 26.43 13.96
C PHE A 283 5.58 27.14 14.40
N SER A 284 6.10 28.05 13.57
CA SER A 284 7.36 28.73 13.87
C SER A 284 7.23 29.71 15.03
N ILE A 285 6.18 30.53 15.07
CA ILE A 285 5.96 31.46 16.19
C ILE A 285 5.58 30.74 17.47
N ASN A 286 4.81 29.66 17.39
CA ASN A 286 4.56 28.85 18.57
C ASN A 286 5.85 28.21 19.09
N HIS A 287 6.71 27.69 18.21
CA HIS A 287 8.02 27.16 18.59
C HIS A 287 8.89 28.20 19.32
N VAL A 288 9.03 29.41 18.76
CA VAL A 288 9.78 30.49 19.41
C VAL A 288 9.14 30.91 20.74
N GLY A 289 7.81 31.01 20.80
CA GLY A 289 7.11 31.28 22.05
C GLY A 289 7.38 30.23 23.13
N TYR A 290 7.43 28.95 22.74
CA TYR A 290 7.78 27.85 23.64
C TYR A 290 9.24 27.90 24.08
N LEU A 291 10.18 28.27 23.21
CA LEU A 291 11.57 28.48 23.62
C LEU A 291 11.68 29.56 24.69
N LEU A 292 10.93 30.66 24.58
CA LEU A 292 10.88 31.74 25.58
C LEU A 292 10.16 31.36 26.89
N GLU A 293 9.47 30.22 26.93
CA GLU A 293 8.92 29.65 28.16
C GLU A 293 9.91 28.68 28.83
N LEU A 294 10.85 28.11 28.06
CA LEU A 294 11.85 27.15 28.53
C LEU A 294 13.19 27.80 28.90
N ILE A 295 13.58 28.86 28.20
CA ILE A 295 14.89 29.50 28.30
C ILE A 295 14.66 30.97 28.64
N ASP A 296 15.27 31.45 29.72
CA ASP A 296 15.27 32.88 30.03
C ASP A 296 16.07 33.64 28.97
N GLU A 297 15.41 34.56 28.26
CA GLU A 297 15.97 35.25 27.11
C GLU A 297 17.15 36.18 27.44
N ASN A 298 17.42 36.48 28.72
CA ASN A 298 18.46 37.43 29.12
C ASN A 298 19.66 36.74 29.78
N THR A 299 19.44 35.59 30.40
CA THR A 299 20.46 34.88 31.19
C THR A 299 20.91 33.55 30.57
N ASP A 300 20.20 33.03 29.56
CA ASP A 300 20.36 31.68 28.97
C ASP A 300 20.04 30.52 29.92
N GLU A 301 19.68 30.80 31.17
CA GLU A 301 19.35 29.81 32.19
C GLU A 301 18.00 29.13 31.89
N PRO A 302 17.86 27.83 32.20
CA PRO A 302 16.58 27.13 32.08
C PRO A 302 15.56 27.69 33.08
N THR A 303 14.31 27.82 32.65
CA THR A 303 13.22 28.16 33.56
C THR A 303 12.87 26.98 34.47
N LEU A 304 12.17 27.23 35.58
CA LEU A 304 11.66 26.15 36.44
C LEU A 304 10.77 25.16 35.68
N LEU A 305 10.04 25.67 34.69
CA LEU A 305 9.17 24.87 33.83
C LEU A 305 9.99 23.94 32.93
N ALA A 306 11.12 24.41 32.38
CA ALA A 306 12.00 23.56 31.59
C ALA A 306 12.53 22.36 32.37
N THR A 307 12.99 22.56 33.61
CA THR A 307 13.52 21.49 34.47
C THR A 307 12.45 20.46 34.83
N ARG A 308 11.22 20.90 35.14
CA ARG A 308 10.12 20.00 35.52
C ARG A 308 9.62 19.14 34.37
N LEU A 309 9.54 19.71 33.16
CA LEU A 309 8.93 19.06 32.02
C LEU A 309 9.86 18.12 31.25
N LEU A 310 11.18 18.25 31.41
CA LEU A 310 12.14 17.48 30.61
C LEU A 310 12.09 15.98 30.91
N GLY A 311 11.93 15.61 32.19
CA GLY A 311 11.81 14.21 32.62
C GLY A 311 10.59 13.50 32.03
N ASP A 312 9.45 14.19 31.99
CA ASP A 312 8.23 13.71 31.32
C ASP A 312 8.46 13.53 29.82
N SER A 313 9.02 14.54 29.14
CA SER A 313 9.22 14.51 27.69
C SER A 313 10.17 13.41 27.21
N LEU A 314 11.30 13.21 27.88
CA LEU A 314 12.33 12.25 27.45
C LEU A 314 12.14 10.86 28.06
N PHE A 315 11.78 10.79 29.34
CA PHE A 315 11.79 9.55 30.12
C PHE A 315 10.40 9.09 30.57
N ALA A 316 9.33 9.79 30.16
CA ALA A 316 7.95 9.49 30.55
C ALA A 316 7.72 9.51 32.08
N GLU A 317 8.44 10.39 32.77
CA GLU A 317 8.24 10.60 34.20
C GLU A 317 6.93 11.32 34.48
N ILE A 318 6.26 10.94 35.57
CA ILE A 318 4.97 11.51 35.92
C ILE A 318 5.17 12.95 36.40
N CYS A 319 4.68 13.92 35.60
CA CYS A 319 4.66 15.33 35.95
C CYS A 319 3.21 15.84 36.11
N PRO A 320 2.90 16.68 37.11
CA PRO A 320 1.63 17.40 37.16
C PRO A 320 1.41 18.23 35.88
N ARG A 321 0.16 18.34 35.43
CA ARG A 321 -0.21 19.15 34.25
C ARG A 321 -0.04 20.64 34.57
N GLU A 322 1.16 21.16 34.32
CA GLU A 322 1.50 22.57 34.52
C GLU A 322 1.64 23.37 33.21
N SER A 323 1.69 22.71 32.04
CA SER A 323 1.85 23.36 30.74
C SER A 323 0.74 23.07 29.73
N SER A 324 0.56 24.00 28.80
CA SER A 324 -0.36 23.85 27.67
C SER A 324 0.36 24.13 26.34
N SER A 325 1.04 23.13 25.78
CA SER A 325 1.52 23.21 24.41
C SER A 325 0.45 22.74 23.42
N ASN A 326 0.46 23.34 22.23
CA ASN A 326 -0.42 23.02 21.12
C ASN A 326 0.45 22.90 19.86
N ILE A 327 0.70 21.65 19.47
CA ILE A 327 1.41 21.27 18.25
C ILE A 327 0.44 20.88 17.12
N GLY A 328 -0.83 21.21 17.26
CA GLY A 328 -1.86 21.00 16.26
C GLY A 328 -2.03 19.52 15.89
N PHE A 329 -2.26 19.25 14.60
CA PHE A 329 -2.54 17.92 14.11
C PHE A 329 -1.43 16.89 14.36
N LEU A 330 -0.20 17.32 14.67
CA LEU A 330 0.94 16.42 14.93
C LEU A 330 0.74 15.61 16.22
N ASP A 331 -0.01 16.17 17.18
CA ASP A 331 -0.52 15.47 18.35
C ASP A 331 -1.96 15.94 18.67
N THR A 332 -2.90 15.15 18.16
CA THR A 332 -4.33 15.42 18.32
C THR A 332 -4.80 15.19 19.75
N LEU A 333 -4.09 14.38 20.54
CA LEU A 333 -4.41 14.16 21.95
C LEU A 333 -4.00 15.38 22.78
N ALA A 334 -2.82 15.93 22.51
CA ALA A 334 -2.29 17.09 23.22
C ALA A 334 -3.04 18.40 22.91
N THR A 335 -3.62 18.54 21.72
CA THR A 335 -4.29 19.77 21.24
C THR A 335 -5.59 20.11 21.99
N GLY A 336 -6.21 19.13 22.66
CA GLY A 336 -7.48 19.31 23.38
C GLY A 336 -8.72 19.28 22.48
N GLY A 337 -9.89 19.53 23.06
CA GLY A 337 -11.19 19.51 22.39
C GLY A 337 -12.25 18.68 23.11
N ALA A 338 -13.32 18.36 22.39
CA ALA A 338 -14.46 17.63 22.94
C ALA A 338 -14.03 16.25 23.49
N ASN A 339 -14.43 15.95 24.73
CA ASN A 339 -14.11 14.71 25.47
C ASN A 339 -12.61 14.43 25.68
N MET A 340 -11.76 15.46 25.65
CA MET A 340 -10.30 15.33 25.85
C MET A 340 -9.84 15.52 27.30
N SER A 341 -10.74 15.86 28.22
CA SER A 341 -10.49 15.88 29.68
C SER A 341 -11.73 15.45 30.45
N THR A 342 -11.66 15.47 31.79
CA THR A 342 -12.84 15.37 32.65
C THR A 342 -13.81 16.52 32.33
N GLY A 343 -14.94 16.21 31.69
CA GLY A 343 -15.92 17.19 31.19
C GLY A 343 -16.24 17.02 29.70
N PHE A 344 -17.04 17.93 29.13
CA PHE A 344 -17.43 17.89 27.71
C PHE A 344 -16.35 18.45 26.77
N GLU A 345 -15.46 19.32 27.26
CA GLU A 345 -14.33 19.89 26.54
C GLU A 345 -13.09 19.95 27.45
N GLY A 346 -11.91 19.70 26.87
CA GLY A 346 -10.62 19.84 27.54
C GLY A 346 -9.69 20.79 26.78
N GLY A 347 -8.92 21.60 27.51
CA GLY A 347 -7.87 22.45 26.95
C GLY A 347 -6.67 21.66 26.44
N SER A 348 -5.76 22.33 25.75
CA SER A 348 -4.49 21.72 25.32
C SER A 348 -3.63 21.36 26.53
N SER A 349 -3.04 20.17 26.53
CA SER A 349 -2.30 19.62 27.68
C SER A 349 -0.94 19.03 27.30
N GLY A 350 -0.41 19.40 26.14
CA GLY A 350 0.89 18.92 25.68
C GLY A 350 2.05 19.47 26.52
N ASN A 351 3.13 18.70 26.56
CA ASN A 351 4.42 19.14 27.09
C ASN A 351 5.10 20.09 26.09
N ILE A 352 5.72 21.16 26.59
CA ILE A 352 6.39 22.17 25.76
C ILE A 352 7.63 21.59 25.07
N TRP A 353 8.41 20.77 25.77
CA TRP A 353 9.59 20.10 25.21
C TRP A 353 9.21 19.20 24.04
N ASP A 354 8.07 18.51 24.10
CA ASP A 354 7.59 17.68 22.99
C ASP A 354 7.38 18.50 21.72
N SER A 355 6.80 19.70 21.85
CA SER A 355 6.58 20.62 20.73
C SER A 355 7.89 21.15 20.16
N VAL A 356 8.82 21.57 21.03
CA VAL A 356 10.13 22.09 20.63
C VAL A 356 10.93 21.00 19.91
N LEU A 357 11.08 19.83 20.52
CA LEU A 357 11.88 18.73 19.99
C LEU A 357 11.26 18.12 18.72
N ALA A 358 9.93 18.06 18.61
CA ALA A 358 9.28 17.59 17.39
C ALA A 358 9.52 18.54 16.20
N MET A 359 9.48 19.86 16.41
CA MET A 359 9.82 20.83 15.37
C MET A 359 11.29 20.71 14.94
N GLU A 360 12.17 20.53 15.91
CA GLU A 360 13.59 20.27 15.70
C GLU A 360 13.83 18.99 14.86
N GLY A 361 13.05 17.93 15.08
CA GLY A 361 13.10 16.71 14.25
C GLY A 361 12.49 16.86 12.85
N ALA A 362 11.45 17.69 12.70
CA ALA A 362 10.76 17.90 11.43
C ALA A 362 11.67 18.49 10.33
N ILE A 363 12.73 19.21 10.72
CA ILE A 363 13.73 19.79 9.81
C ILE A 363 14.42 18.73 8.94
N LEU A 364 14.54 17.49 9.44
CA LEU A 364 15.15 16.40 8.68
C LEU A 364 14.32 15.95 7.47
N PHE A 365 13.05 16.37 7.37
CA PHE A 365 12.15 16.05 6.27
C PHE A 365 12.20 17.07 5.13
N ALA A 366 13.35 17.72 4.95
CA ALA A 366 13.60 18.62 3.84
C ALA A 366 13.27 17.95 2.48
N SER A 367 12.46 18.64 1.67
CA SER A 367 12.09 18.17 0.34
C SER A 367 13.29 18.14 -0.61
N LEU A 368 13.29 17.16 -1.52
CA LEU A 368 14.33 17.06 -2.54
C LEU A 368 13.76 17.34 -3.93
N THR A 369 14.41 18.27 -4.64
CA THR A 369 14.10 18.62 -6.02
C THR A 369 14.90 17.74 -6.97
N THR A 370 14.47 16.49 -7.18
CA THR A 370 15.13 15.65 -8.17
C THR A 370 14.74 16.08 -9.59
N LYS A 371 15.57 16.88 -10.26
CA LYS A 371 15.58 16.94 -11.73
C LYS A 371 16.52 15.86 -12.26
N ARG A 372 16.01 14.72 -12.73
CA ARG A 372 16.73 13.89 -13.72
C ARG A 372 15.84 12.89 -14.48
N LEU A 373 15.81 13.07 -15.80
CA LEU A 373 15.98 12.09 -16.90
C LEU A 373 15.25 10.72 -16.89
N GLU A 374 14.21 10.50 -16.11
CA GLU A 374 13.24 9.44 -16.45
C GLU A 374 12.19 10.01 -17.40
N SER A 375 12.27 9.59 -18.66
CA SER A 375 11.32 9.97 -19.70
C SER A 375 9.89 9.71 -19.24
N THR A 376 9.05 10.75 -19.26
CA THR A 376 7.56 10.80 -19.16
C THR A 376 6.88 11.20 -17.85
N ALA A 377 7.57 11.52 -16.75
CA ALA A 377 6.91 12.15 -15.59
C ALA A 377 7.35 13.61 -15.43
N SER A 378 6.40 14.55 -15.44
CA SER A 378 6.69 15.94 -15.05
C SER A 378 7.39 15.92 -13.70
N GLY A 379 8.48 16.68 -13.57
CA GLY A 379 9.34 16.73 -12.37
C GLY A 379 8.58 17.29 -11.17
N ARG A 380 7.69 16.49 -10.59
CA ARG A 380 6.92 16.84 -9.40
C ARG A 380 7.83 16.72 -8.18
N PRO A 381 7.80 17.71 -7.29
CA PRO A 381 8.51 17.61 -6.03
C PRO A 381 8.00 16.43 -5.20
N SER A 382 8.91 15.76 -4.47
CA SER A 382 8.57 14.67 -3.56
C SER A 382 9.12 14.94 -2.17
N PHE A 383 8.28 14.78 -1.15
CA PHE A 383 8.72 14.74 0.24
C PHE A 383 9.14 13.32 0.62
N PRO A 384 10.10 13.15 1.55
CA PRO A 384 10.54 11.83 2.01
C PRO A 384 9.37 10.97 2.46
N PHE A 385 9.23 9.79 1.84
CA PHE A 385 8.22 8.77 2.13
C PHE A 385 6.76 9.25 2.04
N ALA A 386 6.51 10.34 1.32
CA ALA A 386 5.17 10.84 1.06
C ALA A 386 4.57 10.23 -0.20
N VAL A 387 3.37 9.66 -0.09
CA VAL A 387 2.63 9.07 -1.22
C VAL A 387 1.20 9.60 -1.27
N SER A 388 0.52 9.41 -2.41
CA SER A 388 -0.89 9.80 -2.53
C SER A 388 -1.74 9.06 -1.48
N PRO A 389 -2.74 9.74 -0.88
CA PRO A 389 -3.54 9.16 0.19
C PRO A 389 -4.29 7.92 -0.29
N SER A 390 -4.31 6.89 0.55
CA SER A 390 -5.21 5.75 0.40
C SER A 390 -6.22 5.75 1.56
N PHE A 391 -7.50 5.54 1.24
CA PHE A 391 -8.58 5.43 2.23
C PHE A 391 -8.84 3.99 2.68
N ALA A 392 -8.00 3.06 2.23
CA ALA A 392 -8.05 1.66 2.61
C ALA A 392 -7.11 1.37 3.78
N GLY A 393 -7.36 0.30 4.52
CA GLY A 393 -6.57 -0.15 5.67
C GLY A 393 -6.79 0.65 6.96
N GLY A 394 -7.62 1.70 6.93
CA GLY A 394 -7.88 2.57 8.08
C GLY A 394 -9.19 2.33 8.83
N GLY A 395 -9.96 1.28 8.50
CA GLY A 395 -11.18 0.84 9.18
C GLY A 395 -12.39 1.79 9.11
N SER A 396 -12.23 3.03 9.59
CA SER A 396 -13.28 4.04 9.76
C SER A 396 -13.30 5.13 8.68
N LEU A 397 -12.36 5.13 7.74
CA LEU A 397 -12.22 6.20 6.74
C LEU A 397 -13.26 6.08 5.62
N ALA A 398 -13.90 7.19 5.27
CA ALA A 398 -14.79 7.22 4.11
C ALA A 398 -13.99 7.20 2.79
N PRO A 399 -14.55 6.69 1.67
CA PRO A 399 -13.83 6.56 0.40
C PRO A 399 -13.46 7.88 -0.29
N LYS A 400 -14.03 9.01 0.17
CA LYS A 400 -13.88 10.36 -0.41
C LYS A 400 -13.85 11.42 0.70
N GLU A 401 -12.72 11.50 1.40
CA GLU A 401 -12.43 12.60 2.32
C GLU A 401 -11.34 13.50 1.74
N SER A 402 -11.38 14.78 2.08
CA SER A 402 -10.26 15.68 1.78
C SER A 402 -9.05 15.24 2.62
N ALA A 403 -7.95 14.95 1.94
CA ALA A 403 -6.76 14.39 2.56
C ALA A 403 -5.48 14.96 1.93
N ARG A 404 -4.44 15.10 2.74
CA ARG A 404 -3.08 15.38 2.27
C ARG A 404 -2.39 14.06 1.89
N PRO A 405 -1.22 14.11 1.20
CA PRO A 405 -0.36 12.94 1.04
C PRO A 405 -0.15 12.22 2.39
N GLU A 406 -0.21 10.90 2.38
CA GLU A 406 0.08 10.08 3.56
C GLU A 406 1.60 9.88 3.69
N LEU A 407 2.08 9.72 4.93
CA LEU A 407 3.49 9.50 5.24
C LEU A 407 3.74 8.06 5.69
N TRP A 408 4.84 7.49 5.23
CA TRP A 408 5.29 6.14 5.61
C TRP A 408 6.65 6.22 6.28
N LEU A 409 6.69 6.40 7.59
CA LEU A 409 7.93 6.66 8.31
C LEU A 409 8.64 5.36 8.70
N PRO A 410 9.92 5.16 8.31
CA PRO A 410 10.65 3.95 8.62
C PRO A 410 10.99 3.87 10.11
N THR A 411 10.98 2.67 10.67
CA THR A 411 11.60 2.35 11.95
C THR A 411 12.73 1.37 11.72
N TRP A 412 13.75 1.40 12.58
CA TRP A 412 14.92 0.55 12.50
C TRP A 412 15.36 0.13 13.90
N GLU A 413 15.90 -1.09 14.01
CA GLU A 413 16.41 -1.65 15.27
C GLU A 413 17.94 -1.55 15.39
N GLY A 414 18.65 -1.29 14.30
CA GLY A 414 20.11 -1.13 14.29
C GLY A 414 20.53 0.31 14.63
N ALA A 415 21.49 0.48 15.53
CA ALA A 415 21.95 1.81 15.97
C ALA A 415 22.52 2.66 14.82
N ALA A 416 21.81 3.74 14.45
CA ALA A 416 22.15 4.61 13.32
C ALA A 416 22.59 6.01 13.80
N THR A 417 23.64 6.55 13.20
CA THR A 417 24.09 7.94 13.36
C THR A 417 23.13 8.91 12.68
N LEU A 418 23.18 10.19 13.07
CA LEU A 418 22.40 11.24 12.39
C LEU A 418 22.69 11.29 10.88
N THR A 419 23.94 11.10 10.46
CA THR A 419 24.32 11.12 9.04
C THR A 419 23.65 10.01 8.25
N GLU A 420 23.58 8.79 8.80
CA GLU A 420 22.89 7.65 8.19
C GLU A 420 21.38 7.90 8.09
N VAL A 421 20.77 8.45 9.15
CA VAL A 421 19.35 8.82 9.17
C VAL A 421 19.04 9.91 8.14
N ALA A 422 19.85 10.96 8.09
CA ALA A 422 19.69 12.03 7.11
C ALA A 422 19.85 11.51 5.67
N ALA A 423 20.78 10.59 5.41
CA ALA A 423 20.93 9.95 4.11
C ALA A 423 19.70 9.10 3.73
N LEU A 424 19.12 8.37 4.69
CA LEU A 424 17.89 7.60 4.48
C LEU A 424 16.70 8.50 4.14
N LEU A 425 16.51 9.58 4.90
CA LEU A 425 15.45 10.56 4.65
C LEU A 425 15.67 11.31 3.33
N ALA A 426 16.92 11.61 2.97
CA ALA A 426 17.26 12.19 1.69
C ALA A 426 17.08 11.21 0.51
N GLU A 427 17.24 9.90 0.69
CA GLU A 427 16.80 8.98 -0.37
C GLU A 427 15.27 9.05 -0.51
N GLY A 428 14.56 9.05 0.64
CA GLY A 428 13.17 9.47 0.80
C GLY A 428 12.16 8.75 -0.10
N ARG A 429 12.57 7.67 -0.78
CA ARG A 429 11.80 6.99 -1.81
C ARG A 429 11.90 5.51 -1.60
N VAL A 430 10.74 4.88 -1.77
CA VAL A 430 10.60 3.44 -1.74
C VAL A 430 10.21 3.01 -3.16
N THR A 431 10.94 2.04 -3.72
CA THR A 431 10.77 1.62 -5.12
C THR A 431 10.09 0.25 -5.21
N LYS A 432 9.11 0.14 -6.12
CA LYS A 432 8.52 -1.12 -6.56
C LYS A 432 9.17 -1.51 -7.89
N GLY A 433 10.22 -2.32 -7.83
CA GLY A 433 11.03 -2.65 -9.01
C GLY A 433 11.77 -1.42 -9.54
N LYS A 434 11.47 -0.98 -10.77
CA LYS A 434 12.11 0.20 -11.39
C LYS A 434 11.38 1.51 -11.13
N SER A 435 10.18 1.49 -10.54
CA SER A 435 9.36 2.70 -10.33
C SER A 435 9.24 3.07 -8.86
N THR A 436 9.16 4.37 -8.55
CA THR A 436 8.86 4.86 -7.21
C THR A 436 7.42 4.53 -6.82
N ALA A 437 7.20 4.14 -5.57
CA ALA A 437 5.88 3.98 -4.98
C ALA A 437 5.14 5.33 -4.95
N ARG A 438 3.88 5.35 -5.39
CA ARG A 438 3.08 6.59 -5.49
C ARG A 438 1.82 6.57 -4.64
N SER A 439 1.49 5.43 -4.05
CA SER A 439 0.31 5.23 -3.23
C SER A 439 0.56 4.19 -2.13
N GLY A 440 -0.31 4.14 -1.12
CA GLY A 440 -0.18 3.15 -0.03
C GLY A 440 -0.13 1.69 -0.51
N ILE A 441 -0.83 1.34 -1.58
CA ILE A 441 -0.75 -0.02 -2.17
C ILE A 441 0.61 -0.28 -2.83
N ASP A 442 1.23 0.73 -3.45
CA ASP A 442 2.58 0.59 -4.00
C ASP A 442 3.61 0.44 -2.88
N MET A 443 3.39 1.12 -1.74
CA MET A 443 4.20 0.96 -0.54
C MET A 443 4.14 -0.47 -0.02
N LEU A 444 2.94 -1.09 0.05
CA LEU A 444 2.84 -2.50 0.45
C LEU A 444 3.68 -3.43 -0.44
N GLN A 445 3.61 -3.23 -1.76
CA GLN A 445 4.38 -4.03 -2.72
C GLN A 445 5.88 -3.81 -2.55
N ALA A 446 6.30 -2.57 -2.38
CA ALA A 446 7.70 -2.24 -2.23
C ALA A 446 8.28 -2.71 -0.88
N ILE A 447 7.51 -2.61 0.21
CA ILE A 447 7.93 -3.11 1.54
C ILE A 447 8.16 -4.63 1.49
N SER A 448 7.27 -5.40 0.84
CA SER A 448 7.47 -6.84 0.70
C SER A 448 8.73 -7.21 -0.09
N ALA A 449 9.17 -6.33 -1.00
CA ALA A 449 10.38 -6.52 -1.80
C ALA A 449 11.64 -5.95 -1.15
N LEU A 450 11.53 -5.07 -0.16
CA LEU A 450 12.64 -4.26 0.34
C LEU A 450 13.72 -5.11 1.06
N GLY A 451 13.33 -6.23 1.68
CA GLY A 451 14.20 -7.04 2.54
C GLY A 451 14.79 -6.25 3.72
N ALA A 452 15.39 -6.91 4.70
CA ALA A 452 16.07 -6.22 5.81
C ALA A 452 17.40 -5.53 5.41
N ALA A 453 17.77 -5.55 4.13
CA ALA A 453 19.07 -5.12 3.63
C ALA A 453 19.41 -3.63 3.90
N ARG A 454 18.41 -2.80 4.25
CA ARG A 454 18.57 -1.38 4.60
C ARG A 454 18.51 -1.08 6.09
N GLY A 455 18.43 -2.11 6.95
CA GLY A 455 18.27 -1.93 8.41
C GLY A 455 16.87 -1.45 8.85
N ILE A 456 15.97 -1.16 7.90
CA ILE A 456 14.58 -0.78 8.16
C ILE A 456 13.77 -2.02 8.54
N THR A 457 13.16 -2.00 9.71
CA THR A 457 12.40 -3.12 10.28
C THR A 457 10.90 -2.97 10.07
N ALA A 458 10.37 -1.75 10.01
CA ALA A 458 8.97 -1.50 9.66
C ALA A 458 8.76 -0.08 9.09
N PHE A 459 7.54 0.18 8.63
CA PHE A 459 7.05 1.51 8.30
C PHE A 459 5.76 1.82 9.06
N ASN A 460 5.72 2.97 9.74
CA ASN A 460 4.50 3.51 10.34
C ASN A 460 3.77 4.38 9.32
N ARG A 461 2.51 4.03 9.03
CA ARG A 461 1.67 4.75 8.08
C ARG A 461 0.83 5.81 8.78
N PHE A 462 0.97 7.06 8.37
CA PHE A 462 0.21 8.20 8.89
C PHE A 462 -0.64 8.83 7.79
N GLY A 463 -1.95 8.86 8.00
CA GLY A 463 -2.90 9.57 7.14
C GLY A 463 -3.25 10.94 7.71
N PHE A 464 -3.48 11.92 6.82
CA PHE A 464 -3.82 13.30 7.16
C PHE A 464 -5.20 13.63 6.60
N TYR A 465 -6.20 13.70 7.46
CA TYR A 465 -7.61 13.84 7.05
C TYR A 465 -8.21 15.15 7.53
N GLU A 466 -9.00 15.81 6.68
CA GLU A 466 -9.65 17.06 7.03
C GLU A 466 -10.88 16.83 7.93
N ARG A 467 -10.90 17.48 9.08
CA ARG A 467 -12.01 17.49 10.03
C ARG A 467 -12.93 18.69 9.74
N ARG A 468 -14.24 18.45 9.74
CA ARG A 468 -15.31 19.48 9.61
C ARG A 468 -15.29 20.30 8.30
N GLY A 469 -14.46 19.94 7.31
CA GLY A 469 -14.40 20.65 6.01
C GLY A 469 -13.94 22.11 6.10
N GLN A 470 -13.19 22.46 7.16
CA GLN A 470 -12.72 23.83 7.45
C GLN A 470 -11.19 23.96 7.41
N GLY A 471 -10.49 23.00 6.81
CA GLY A 471 -9.02 22.99 6.70
C GLY A 471 -8.26 22.59 7.96
N TYR A 472 -8.94 22.08 8.99
CA TYR A 472 -8.31 21.48 10.17
C TYR A 472 -8.00 20.02 9.88
N TYR A 473 -6.76 19.59 10.11
CA TYR A 473 -6.36 18.21 9.81
C TYR A 473 -6.26 17.38 11.10
N VAL A 474 -6.43 16.08 10.95
CA VAL A 474 -6.17 15.10 12.01
C VAL A 474 -5.17 14.11 11.43
N VAL A 475 -4.07 13.91 12.15
CA VAL A 475 -3.14 12.81 11.86
C VAL A 475 -3.65 11.55 12.54
N THR A 476 -3.82 10.51 11.75
CA THR A 476 -4.23 9.20 12.22
C THR A 476 -3.14 8.19 11.88
N HIS A 477 -2.66 7.47 12.89
CA HIS A 477 -1.82 6.29 12.64
C HIS A 477 -2.69 5.17 12.08
N LEU A 478 -2.38 4.72 10.87
CA LEU A 478 -3.16 3.72 10.13
C LEU A 478 -2.58 2.31 10.23
N GLY A 479 -1.45 2.15 10.90
CA GLY A 479 -0.83 0.86 11.17
C GLY A 479 0.67 0.83 10.89
N THR A 480 1.30 -0.19 11.45
CA THR A 480 2.72 -0.50 11.30
C THR A 480 2.89 -1.70 10.38
N PHE A 481 3.73 -1.55 9.36
CA PHE A 481 3.95 -2.55 8.32
C PHE A 481 5.39 -3.06 8.39
N ALA A 482 5.57 -4.28 8.90
CA ALA A 482 6.87 -4.90 9.06
C ALA A 482 7.53 -5.21 7.71
N THR A 483 8.82 -4.92 7.60
CA THR A 483 9.66 -5.34 6.48
C THR A 483 10.08 -6.80 6.71
N PRO A 484 9.90 -7.70 5.74
CA PRO A 484 10.29 -9.09 5.93
C PRO A 484 11.81 -9.24 6.03
N LYS A 485 12.27 -10.12 6.92
CA LYS A 485 13.72 -10.39 7.14
C LYS A 485 14.42 -10.80 5.84
N VAL A 486 13.74 -11.63 5.05
CA VAL A 486 14.15 -12.04 3.71
C VAL A 486 13.11 -11.51 2.75
N ALA A 487 13.53 -10.84 1.69
CA ALA A 487 12.63 -10.46 0.61
C ALA A 487 11.93 -11.74 0.11
N HIS A 488 10.62 -11.80 0.27
CA HIS A 488 9.83 -12.91 -0.23
C HIS A 488 8.90 -12.39 -1.31
N ASP A 489 8.59 -13.25 -2.28
CA ASP A 489 7.65 -12.87 -3.33
C ASP A 489 6.27 -12.65 -2.71
N ASN A 490 5.72 -11.45 -2.88
CA ASN A 490 4.34 -11.16 -2.56
C ASN A 490 3.48 -11.67 -3.74
N TRP A 491 3.42 -13.00 -3.87
CA TRP A 491 2.82 -13.68 -5.00
C TRP A 491 1.36 -13.25 -5.25
N ILE A 492 0.63 -12.88 -4.20
CA ILE A 492 -0.73 -12.29 -4.27
C ILE A 492 -0.69 -11.02 -5.13
N MET A 493 0.17 -10.07 -4.78
CA MET A 493 0.28 -8.80 -5.50
C MET A 493 0.94 -8.94 -6.86
N THR A 494 1.91 -9.85 -6.99
CA THR A 494 2.60 -10.16 -8.24
C THR A 494 1.63 -10.76 -9.26
N ASP A 495 0.84 -11.76 -8.89
CA ASP A 495 -0.19 -12.36 -9.74
C ASP A 495 -1.28 -11.36 -10.11
N LEU A 496 -1.79 -10.62 -9.12
CA LEU A 496 -2.89 -9.69 -9.32
C LEU A 496 -2.50 -8.50 -10.22
N ASN A 497 -1.25 -8.02 -10.13
CA ASN A 497 -0.77 -6.92 -10.96
C ASN A 497 -0.14 -7.37 -12.28
N ARG A 498 -0.28 -8.65 -12.68
CA ARG A 498 0.16 -9.13 -13.99
C ARG A 498 -0.49 -8.28 -15.09
N HIS A 499 0.31 -7.85 -16.06
CA HIS A 499 -0.10 -6.91 -17.12
C HIS A 499 -0.63 -5.56 -16.60
N GLY A 500 -0.28 -5.15 -15.38
CA GLY A 500 -0.71 -3.88 -14.77
C GLY A 500 -2.19 -3.83 -14.40
N TRP A 501 -2.83 -4.99 -14.20
CA TRP A 501 -4.28 -5.05 -13.98
C TRP A 501 -4.73 -4.27 -12.74
N LEU A 502 -4.04 -4.42 -11.60
CA LEU A 502 -4.41 -3.76 -10.35
C LEU A 502 -4.35 -2.23 -10.51
N ASP A 503 -3.28 -1.73 -11.12
CA ASP A 503 -3.10 -0.30 -11.37
C ASP A 503 -4.18 0.25 -12.33
N ALA A 504 -4.52 -0.51 -13.38
CA ALA A 504 -5.59 -0.15 -14.32
C ALA A 504 -6.98 -0.13 -13.66
N PHE A 505 -7.31 -1.15 -12.85
CA PHE A 505 -8.58 -1.22 -12.13
C PHE A 505 -8.71 -0.09 -11.12
N ARG A 506 -7.64 0.21 -10.36
CA ARG A 506 -7.63 1.32 -9.40
C ARG A 506 -7.87 2.66 -10.10
N LYS A 507 -7.16 2.94 -11.19
CA LYS A 507 -7.34 4.16 -11.98
C LYS A 507 -8.76 4.30 -12.52
N PHE A 508 -9.33 3.22 -13.06
CA PHE A 508 -10.71 3.21 -13.56
C PHE A 508 -11.74 3.47 -12.45
N ALA A 509 -11.58 2.82 -11.30
CA ALA A 509 -12.48 2.96 -10.16
C ALA A 509 -12.30 4.28 -9.38
N GLN A 510 -11.22 5.04 -9.62
CA GLN A 510 -11.00 6.37 -9.06
C GLN A 510 -11.65 7.49 -9.88
N ASP A 511 -11.98 7.25 -11.16
CA ASP A 511 -12.60 8.25 -12.02
C ASP A 511 -13.99 8.66 -11.50
N ASP A 512 -14.21 9.96 -11.32
CA ASP A 512 -15.48 10.53 -10.85
C ASP A 512 -16.66 10.24 -11.79
N LYS A 513 -16.38 9.90 -13.06
CA LYS A 513 -17.39 9.49 -14.05
C LYS A 513 -17.75 8.00 -13.97
N THR A 514 -17.21 7.26 -13.01
CA THR A 514 -17.44 5.83 -12.82
C THR A 514 -18.45 5.59 -11.69
N ALA A 515 -19.33 4.60 -11.86
CA ALA A 515 -20.36 4.30 -10.87
C ALA A 515 -19.78 3.95 -9.49
N GLY A 516 -20.39 4.45 -8.41
CA GLY A 516 -19.87 4.32 -7.04
C GLY A 516 -19.60 2.88 -6.59
N ARG A 517 -20.30 1.89 -7.15
CA ARG A 517 -20.06 0.45 -6.90
C ARG A 517 -18.61 0.03 -7.16
N TYR A 518 -17.95 0.58 -8.18
CA TYR A 518 -16.55 0.25 -8.50
C TYR A 518 -15.59 0.83 -7.46
N GLY A 519 -15.87 2.03 -6.95
CA GLY A 519 -15.13 2.63 -5.84
C GLY A 519 -15.24 1.81 -4.56
N MET A 520 -16.44 1.28 -4.27
CA MET A 520 -16.67 0.39 -3.12
C MET A 520 -15.91 -0.94 -3.25
N LEU A 521 -15.96 -1.57 -4.44
CA LEU A 521 -15.20 -2.80 -4.71
C LEU A 521 -13.69 -2.58 -4.65
N ARG A 522 -13.20 -1.45 -5.18
CA ARG A 522 -11.80 -1.06 -5.05
C ARG A 522 -11.40 -0.93 -3.58
N LYS A 523 -12.19 -0.23 -2.77
CA LYS A 523 -11.91 -0.05 -1.34
C LYS A 523 -11.86 -1.41 -0.63
N ARG A 524 -12.88 -2.27 -0.82
CA ARG A 524 -12.91 -3.64 -0.24
C ARG A 524 -11.68 -4.46 -0.62
N LEU A 525 -11.22 -4.34 -1.87
CA LEU A 525 -10.02 -5.03 -2.36
C LEU A 525 -8.76 -4.49 -1.69
N GLU A 526 -8.59 -3.17 -1.67
CA GLU A 526 -7.45 -2.53 -1.03
C GLU A 526 -7.42 -2.83 0.48
N ASP A 527 -8.56 -2.79 1.18
CA ASP A 527 -8.68 -3.15 2.60
C ASP A 527 -8.22 -4.59 2.87
N ALA A 528 -8.64 -5.54 2.03
CA ALA A 528 -8.22 -6.93 2.13
C ALA A 528 -6.71 -7.08 1.91
N LEU A 529 -6.13 -6.36 0.95
CA LEU A 529 -4.69 -6.38 0.67
C LEU A 529 -3.87 -5.76 1.82
N PHE A 530 -4.35 -4.67 2.43
CA PHE A 530 -3.74 -4.08 3.63
C PHE A 530 -3.78 -5.05 4.81
N ALA A 531 -4.90 -5.76 5.02
CA ALA A 531 -5.03 -6.73 6.10
C ALA A 531 -4.07 -7.93 5.97
N LEU A 532 -3.65 -8.26 4.74
CA LEU A 532 -2.69 -9.32 4.43
C LEU A 532 -1.23 -8.86 4.47
N ALA A 533 -0.97 -7.55 4.55
CA ALA A 533 0.38 -7.02 4.50
C ALA A 533 1.25 -7.54 5.67
N GLY A 534 2.42 -8.09 5.35
CA GLY A 534 3.38 -8.58 6.34
C GLY A 534 2.93 -9.83 7.11
N LYS A 535 1.86 -10.50 6.68
CA LYS A 535 1.30 -11.69 7.35
C LYS A 535 1.10 -12.83 6.35
N ALA A 536 1.26 -14.07 6.81
CA ALA A 536 0.81 -15.21 6.04
C ALA A 536 -0.73 -15.19 5.96
N PRO A 537 -1.33 -15.29 4.76
CA PRO A 537 -2.77 -15.22 4.61
C PRO A 537 -3.44 -16.44 5.25
N ASN A 538 -4.52 -16.25 6.00
CA ASN A 538 -5.32 -17.36 6.48
C ASN A 538 -6.38 -17.80 5.45
N ARG A 539 -6.91 -19.02 5.61
CA ARG A 539 -7.86 -19.64 4.67
C ARG A 539 -9.10 -18.78 4.43
N MET A 540 -9.68 -18.20 5.48
CA MET A 540 -10.89 -17.38 5.39
C MET A 540 -10.64 -16.07 4.63
N GLN A 541 -9.50 -15.42 4.87
CA GLN A 541 -9.09 -14.21 4.16
C GLN A 541 -8.86 -14.50 2.67
N MET A 542 -8.25 -15.64 2.35
CA MET A 542 -8.05 -16.05 0.95
C MET A 542 -9.36 -16.35 0.24
N GLN A 543 -10.29 -17.08 0.88
CA GLN A 543 -11.63 -17.29 0.32
C GLN A 543 -12.35 -15.95 0.11
N PHE A 544 -12.31 -15.04 1.09
CA PHE A 544 -12.90 -13.72 0.97
C PHE A 544 -12.34 -12.94 -0.23
N LEU A 545 -11.02 -12.94 -0.39
CA LEU A 545 -10.35 -12.26 -1.50
C LEU A 545 -10.75 -12.87 -2.85
N LEU A 546 -10.81 -14.20 -2.95
CA LEU A 546 -11.25 -14.89 -4.18
C LEU A 546 -12.71 -14.59 -4.53
N MET A 547 -13.62 -14.62 -3.55
CA MET A 547 -15.02 -14.25 -3.75
C MET A 547 -15.15 -12.80 -4.23
N LEU A 548 -14.38 -11.88 -3.62
CA LEU A 548 -14.35 -10.47 -4.02
C LEU A 548 -13.81 -10.28 -5.44
N LEU A 549 -12.77 -11.01 -5.84
CA LEU A 549 -12.24 -10.96 -7.21
C LEU A 549 -13.27 -11.51 -8.22
N GLY A 550 -13.99 -12.57 -7.85
CA GLY A 550 -15.12 -13.09 -8.64
C GLY A 550 -16.24 -12.06 -8.82
N GLU A 551 -16.58 -11.34 -7.75
CA GLU A 551 -17.55 -10.23 -7.77
C GLU A 551 -17.06 -9.10 -8.69
N ILE A 552 -15.80 -8.68 -8.57
CA ILE A 552 -15.18 -7.66 -9.43
C ILE A 552 -15.23 -8.07 -10.89
N GLN A 553 -14.83 -9.30 -11.23
CA GLN A 553 -14.88 -9.81 -12.61
C GLN A 553 -16.31 -9.79 -13.15
N SER A 554 -17.30 -10.21 -12.36
CA SER A 554 -18.71 -10.21 -12.74
C SER A 554 -19.21 -8.80 -13.04
N VAL A 555 -18.89 -7.84 -12.17
CA VAL A 555 -19.32 -6.44 -12.32
C VAL A 555 -18.65 -5.76 -13.51
N LEU A 556 -17.36 -6.03 -13.76
CA LEU A 556 -16.64 -5.55 -14.94
C LEU A 556 -17.26 -6.10 -16.24
N SER A 557 -17.65 -7.38 -16.23
CA SER A 557 -18.22 -8.08 -17.40
C SER A 557 -19.51 -7.43 -17.92
N ASN A 558 -20.27 -6.78 -17.02
CA ASN A 558 -21.58 -6.19 -17.31
C ASN A 558 -21.53 -4.77 -17.89
N SER A 559 -20.33 -4.18 -18.09
CA SER A 559 -20.20 -2.80 -18.58
C SER A 559 -19.24 -2.71 -19.77
N SER A 560 -19.69 -2.16 -20.89
CA SER A 560 -18.82 -1.89 -22.06
C SER A 560 -17.65 -0.97 -21.71
N LYS A 561 -17.94 0.18 -21.08
CA LYS A 561 -16.93 1.14 -20.61
C LYS A 561 -15.87 0.49 -19.70
N ALA A 562 -16.29 -0.40 -18.80
CA ALA A 562 -15.35 -1.11 -17.93
C ALA A 562 -14.44 -2.07 -18.71
N LYS A 563 -15.00 -2.82 -19.67
CA LYS A 563 -14.24 -3.74 -20.52
C LYS A 563 -13.24 -3.04 -21.44
N GLU A 564 -13.55 -1.82 -21.88
CA GLU A 564 -12.63 -0.97 -22.65
C GLU A 564 -11.48 -0.44 -21.80
N SER A 565 -11.75 -0.12 -20.52
CA SER A 565 -10.78 0.52 -19.63
C SER A 565 -9.88 -0.46 -18.88
N VAL A 566 -10.40 -1.65 -18.54
CA VAL A 566 -9.74 -2.64 -17.69
C VAL A 566 -9.82 -4.01 -18.34
N ARG A 567 -8.69 -4.70 -18.43
CA ARG A 567 -8.63 -6.10 -18.88
C ARG A 567 -9.35 -7.03 -17.89
N PRO A 568 -9.73 -8.26 -18.29
CA PRO A 568 -10.14 -9.26 -17.31
C PRO A 568 -9.06 -9.48 -16.26
N ILE A 569 -9.45 -9.94 -15.06
CA ILE A 569 -8.49 -10.32 -14.01
C ILE A 569 -7.49 -11.33 -14.60
N PRO A 570 -6.18 -11.17 -14.41
CA PRO A 570 -5.20 -12.13 -14.93
C PRO A 570 -5.44 -13.53 -14.36
N ARG A 571 -5.00 -14.57 -15.06
CA ARG A 571 -5.08 -15.93 -14.57
C ARG A 571 -4.13 -16.11 -13.36
N LEU A 572 -4.72 -16.30 -12.19
CA LEU A 572 -4.04 -16.40 -10.89
C LEU A 572 -3.43 -17.80 -10.73
N SER A 573 -2.31 -17.92 -10.01
CA SER A 573 -1.65 -19.20 -9.80
C SER A 573 -2.45 -20.17 -8.92
N ASN A 574 -2.05 -21.45 -8.90
CA ASN A 574 -2.67 -22.48 -8.06
C ASN A 574 -2.48 -22.24 -6.55
N GLN A 575 -1.53 -21.39 -6.16
CA GLN A 575 -1.26 -21.05 -4.76
C GLN A 575 -2.49 -20.39 -4.10
N TRP A 576 -3.27 -19.63 -4.87
CA TRP A 576 -4.53 -19.04 -4.41
C TRP A 576 -5.53 -20.08 -3.94
N VAL A 577 -5.67 -21.18 -4.68
CA VAL A 577 -6.58 -22.28 -4.35
C VAL A 577 -6.07 -23.04 -3.14
N LEU A 578 -4.77 -23.37 -3.12
CA LEU A 578 -4.16 -24.12 -2.01
C LEU A 578 -4.22 -23.35 -0.69
N ALA A 579 -4.00 -22.04 -0.71
CA ALA A 579 -4.06 -21.19 0.48
C ALA A 579 -5.50 -20.97 1.00
N ALA A 580 -6.51 -21.15 0.14
CA ALA A 580 -7.92 -20.99 0.48
C ALA A 580 -8.59 -22.27 1.00
N ASP A 581 -7.93 -23.43 0.88
CA ASP A 581 -8.53 -24.74 1.15
C ASP A 581 -8.91 -24.93 2.62
N ASP A 582 -10.21 -25.11 2.87
CA ASP A 582 -10.78 -25.38 4.19
C ASP A 582 -11.34 -26.79 4.34
N ASP A 583 -11.12 -27.65 3.33
CA ASP A 583 -11.56 -29.04 3.30
C ASP A 583 -13.08 -29.24 3.46
N THR A 584 -13.87 -28.23 3.08
CA THR A 584 -15.33 -28.34 3.07
C THR A 584 -15.86 -28.93 1.75
N PRO A 585 -17.00 -29.63 1.75
CA PRO A 585 -17.63 -30.12 0.52
C PRO A 585 -17.92 -29.01 -0.49
N ALA A 586 -18.39 -27.85 -0.02
CA ALA A 586 -18.65 -26.68 -0.85
C ALA A 586 -17.39 -26.20 -1.57
N PHE A 587 -16.24 -26.18 -0.88
CA PHE A 587 -14.96 -25.81 -1.45
C PHE A 587 -14.52 -26.80 -2.52
N ARG A 588 -14.53 -28.11 -2.22
CA ARG A 588 -14.12 -29.17 -3.16
C ARG A 588 -14.99 -29.17 -4.42
N ILE A 589 -16.31 -29.01 -4.28
CA ILE A 589 -17.23 -28.91 -5.42
C ILE A 589 -16.94 -27.67 -6.27
N ALA A 590 -16.76 -26.50 -5.65
CA ALA A 590 -16.47 -25.27 -6.38
C ALA A 590 -15.12 -25.35 -7.11
N LYS A 591 -14.09 -25.94 -6.47
CA LYS A 591 -12.78 -26.23 -7.08
C LYS A 591 -12.91 -27.18 -8.28
N ALA A 592 -13.65 -28.28 -8.12
CA ALA A 592 -13.87 -29.27 -9.17
C ALA A 592 -14.57 -28.64 -10.39
N LEU A 593 -15.64 -27.88 -10.15
CA LEU A 593 -16.37 -27.14 -11.19
C LEU A 593 -15.48 -26.12 -11.91
N ALA A 594 -14.71 -25.31 -11.18
CA ALA A 594 -13.84 -24.30 -11.76
C ALA A 594 -12.76 -24.89 -12.70
N GLY A 595 -12.34 -26.13 -12.44
CA GLY A 595 -11.33 -26.84 -13.24
C GLY A 595 -11.86 -27.45 -14.54
N LEU A 596 -13.18 -27.38 -14.79
CA LEU A 596 -13.79 -27.89 -16.02
C LEU A 596 -13.11 -27.32 -17.27
N ARG A 597 -12.60 -28.23 -18.12
CA ARG A 597 -11.82 -27.91 -19.33
C ARG A 597 -12.35 -28.59 -20.59
N GLY A 598 -11.94 -28.05 -21.74
CA GLY A 598 -12.19 -28.67 -23.04
C GLY A 598 -11.23 -29.83 -23.31
N ILE A 599 -11.28 -30.37 -24.52
CA ILE A 599 -10.53 -31.57 -24.91
C ILE A 599 -9.58 -31.26 -26.06
N GLY A 600 -8.38 -31.85 -26.02
CA GLY A 600 -7.35 -31.64 -27.03
C GLY A 600 -6.93 -30.17 -27.13
N ASP A 601 -6.90 -29.65 -28.35
CA ASP A 601 -6.57 -28.27 -28.70
C ASP A 601 -7.77 -27.30 -28.63
N LYS A 602 -8.92 -27.77 -28.16
CA LYS A 602 -10.19 -27.02 -28.09
C LYS A 602 -10.49 -26.64 -26.63
N PRO A 603 -9.92 -25.54 -26.10
CA PRO A 603 -10.16 -25.15 -24.72
C PRO A 603 -11.61 -24.72 -24.50
N LEU A 604 -12.15 -25.09 -23.34
CA LEU A 604 -13.47 -24.69 -22.85
C LEU A 604 -13.42 -24.51 -21.32
N PRO A 605 -12.66 -23.52 -20.82
CA PRO A 605 -12.62 -23.24 -19.39
C PRO A 605 -13.99 -22.74 -18.92
N LEU A 606 -14.41 -23.12 -17.71
CA LEU A 606 -15.69 -22.67 -17.16
C LEU A 606 -15.77 -21.13 -17.08
N ARG A 607 -14.64 -20.47 -16.82
CA ARG A 607 -14.48 -19.02 -16.84
C ARG A 607 -15.08 -18.34 -18.09
N ALA A 608 -14.91 -18.92 -19.28
CA ALA A 608 -15.42 -18.36 -20.54
C ALA A 608 -16.93 -18.58 -20.74
N GLN A 609 -17.53 -19.51 -19.98
CA GLN A 609 -18.99 -19.68 -19.93
C GLN A 609 -19.63 -18.74 -18.89
N LEU A 610 -18.93 -18.46 -17.78
CA LEU A 610 -19.36 -17.55 -16.72
C LEU A 610 -19.17 -16.07 -17.04
N PHE A 611 -18.18 -15.72 -17.87
CA PHE A 611 -17.86 -14.35 -18.25
C PHE A 611 -17.74 -14.22 -19.77
N PRO A 612 -18.01 -13.04 -20.35
CA PRO A 612 -17.81 -12.79 -21.79
C PRO A 612 -16.32 -12.68 -22.13
N MET A 613 -15.59 -13.80 -22.05
CA MET A 613 -14.15 -13.91 -22.28
C MET A 613 -13.80 -14.91 -23.38
N GLN A 614 -12.66 -14.69 -24.05
CA GLN A 614 -12.15 -15.62 -25.05
C GLN A 614 -11.74 -16.94 -24.39
N ARG A 615 -11.97 -18.08 -25.06
CA ARG A 615 -11.60 -19.40 -24.50
C ARG A 615 -10.10 -19.67 -24.47
N LYS A 616 -9.34 -19.09 -25.41
CA LYS A 616 -7.90 -19.31 -25.59
C LYS A 616 -7.02 -18.29 -24.86
N TYR A 617 -7.52 -17.08 -24.66
CA TYR A 617 -6.72 -15.96 -24.16
C TYR A 617 -7.46 -15.23 -23.03
N ASP A 618 -6.71 -14.67 -22.08
CA ASP A 618 -7.24 -13.87 -20.97
C ASP A 618 -7.65 -12.45 -21.44
N LYS A 619 -8.57 -12.39 -22.41
CA LYS A 619 -9.10 -11.17 -23.02
C LYS A 619 -10.63 -11.19 -23.03
N TRP A 620 -11.24 -10.01 -23.00
CA TRP A 620 -12.67 -9.88 -23.23
C TRP A 620 -13.05 -10.41 -24.62
N MET A 621 -14.26 -10.94 -24.74
CA MET A 621 -14.86 -11.27 -26.02
C MET A 621 -15.06 -9.99 -26.83
N ALA A 622 -14.48 -9.97 -28.02
CA ALA A 622 -14.66 -8.93 -29.02
C ALA A 622 -15.32 -9.54 -30.26
N PRO A 623 -16.08 -8.77 -31.05
CA PRO A 623 -16.71 -9.26 -32.28
C PRO A 623 -15.70 -9.88 -33.26
N GLU A 624 -14.46 -9.38 -33.30
CA GLU A 624 -13.42 -9.88 -34.20
C GLU A 624 -12.79 -11.21 -33.74
N ALA A 625 -13.15 -11.74 -32.57
CA ALA A 625 -12.58 -12.98 -32.04
C ALA A 625 -12.98 -14.25 -32.82
N GLY A 626 -13.91 -14.14 -33.78
CA GLY A 626 -14.24 -15.20 -34.74
C GLY A 626 -14.84 -16.46 -34.11
N GLU A 627 -15.42 -16.38 -32.90
CA GLU A 627 -16.04 -17.54 -32.28
C GLU A 627 -17.34 -17.92 -32.99
N LYS A 628 -17.40 -19.16 -33.48
CA LYS A 628 -18.53 -19.74 -34.22
C LYS A 628 -19.83 -19.82 -33.42
N ALA A 629 -19.76 -19.70 -32.10
CA ALA A 629 -20.90 -19.83 -31.20
C ALA A 629 -20.70 -19.00 -29.92
N ARG A 630 -21.79 -18.48 -29.36
CA ARG A 630 -21.76 -17.73 -28.09
C ARG A 630 -21.40 -18.64 -26.92
N VAL A 631 -20.26 -18.45 -26.27
CA VAL A 631 -19.84 -19.33 -25.15
C VAL A 631 -20.46 -18.90 -23.81
N TYR A 632 -20.54 -17.59 -23.58
CA TYR A 632 -21.07 -16.97 -22.37
C TYR A 632 -22.60 -17.15 -22.22
N THR A 633 -23.04 -17.71 -21.08
CA THR A 633 -24.46 -17.96 -20.77
C THR A 633 -25.16 -16.70 -20.23
N GLY A 634 -24.47 -15.90 -19.42
CA GLY A 634 -24.97 -14.65 -18.84
C GLY A 634 -26.11 -14.78 -17.85
N GLN A 635 -26.34 -15.98 -17.32
CA GLN A 635 -27.31 -16.19 -16.26
C GLN A 635 -26.69 -16.07 -14.88
N MET A 636 -27.41 -15.38 -14.00
CA MET A 636 -27.16 -15.26 -12.56
C MET A 636 -28.48 -15.61 -11.86
N GLY A 637 -28.43 -16.45 -10.82
CA GLY A 637 -29.63 -16.94 -10.16
C GLY A 637 -29.33 -18.05 -9.15
N ARG A 638 -30.28 -18.96 -8.94
CA ARG A 638 -30.06 -20.14 -8.08
C ARG A 638 -28.92 -20.99 -8.66
N LEU A 639 -28.12 -21.59 -7.79
CA LEU A 639 -26.96 -22.39 -8.21
C LEU A 639 -27.39 -23.53 -9.14
N ILE A 640 -28.44 -24.26 -8.78
CA ILE A 640 -28.92 -25.42 -9.56
C ILE A 640 -29.29 -25.06 -11.00
N ASP A 641 -29.95 -23.92 -11.22
CA ASP A 641 -30.32 -23.44 -12.55
C ASP A 641 -29.08 -23.06 -13.35
N THR A 642 -28.13 -22.37 -12.69
CA THR A 642 -26.87 -21.96 -13.29
C THR A 642 -26.06 -23.18 -13.75
N LEU A 643 -25.89 -24.20 -12.89
CA LEU A 643 -25.15 -25.42 -13.23
C LEU A 643 -25.84 -26.22 -14.33
N ARG A 644 -27.18 -26.33 -14.34
CA ARG A 644 -27.93 -27.00 -15.40
C ARG A 644 -27.71 -26.31 -16.75
N THR A 645 -27.88 -24.99 -16.82
CA THR A 645 -27.66 -24.23 -18.06
C THR A 645 -26.21 -24.29 -18.52
N LEU A 646 -25.25 -24.30 -17.58
CA LEU A 646 -23.84 -24.49 -17.92
C LEU A 646 -23.60 -25.88 -18.53
N LEU A 647 -24.18 -26.94 -17.96
CA LEU A 647 -24.08 -28.31 -18.48
C LEU A 647 -24.67 -28.41 -19.90
N GLU A 648 -25.91 -27.97 -20.08
CA GLU A 648 -26.59 -27.97 -21.39
C GLU A 648 -25.77 -27.20 -22.43
N ARG A 649 -25.30 -25.99 -22.09
CA ARG A 649 -24.48 -25.18 -22.99
C ARG A 649 -23.17 -25.87 -23.33
N ARG A 650 -22.56 -26.54 -22.36
CA ARG A 650 -21.26 -27.18 -22.49
C ARG A 650 -21.32 -28.41 -23.40
N LEU A 651 -22.37 -29.22 -23.26
CA LEU A 651 -22.64 -30.36 -24.15
C LEU A 651 -22.97 -29.90 -25.58
N TRP A 652 -23.78 -28.85 -25.74
CA TRP A 652 -24.05 -28.26 -27.04
C TRP A 652 -22.78 -27.67 -27.71
N LEU A 653 -21.89 -27.05 -26.93
CA LEU A 653 -20.61 -26.55 -27.43
C LEU A 653 -19.66 -27.68 -27.83
N ALA A 654 -19.73 -28.85 -27.20
CA ALA A 654 -18.94 -30.01 -27.58
C ALA A 654 -19.24 -30.42 -29.03
N GLU A 655 -20.52 -30.51 -29.39
CA GLU A 655 -20.96 -30.80 -30.76
C GLU A 655 -20.57 -29.67 -31.72
N LYS A 656 -20.84 -28.41 -31.37
CA LYS A 656 -20.54 -27.26 -32.26
C LYS A 656 -19.06 -27.01 -32.50
N LEU A 657 -18.21 -27.40 -31.55
CA LEU A 657 -16.77 -27.30 -31.67
C LEU A 657 -16.14 -28.61 -32.13
N ASP A 658 -16.94 -29.65 -32.42
CA ASP A 658 -16.49 -30.96 -32.89
C ASP A 658 -15.49 -31.61 -31.90
N MET A 659 -15.78 -31.54 -30.61
CA MET A 659 -14.94 -32.14 -29.58
C MET A 659 -15.07 -33.68 -29.62
N PRO A 660 -13.96 -34.42 -29.53
CA PRO A 660 -13.98 -35.88 -29.67
C PRO A 660 -14.56 -36.62 -28.46
N ASP A 661 -14.81 -35.93 -27.35
CA ASP A 661 -15.36 -36.49 -26.12
C ASP A 661 -16.16 -35.40 -25.37
N LYS A 662 -16.85 -35.78 -24.29
CA LYS A 662 -17.62 -34.88 -23.44
C LYS A 662 -16.66 -33.99 -22.62
N PRO A 663 -16.76 -32.65 -22.69
CA PRO A 663 -15.85 -31.73 -22.01
C PRO A 663 -16.10 -31.60 -20.49
N LEU A 664 -16.38 -32.71 -19.81
CA LEU A 664 -16.72 -32.76 -18.38
C LEU A 664 -15.53 -33.14 -17.48
N SER A 665 -14.32 -33.19 -18.05
CA SER A 665 -13.09 -33.44 -17.30
C SER A 665 -12.61 -32.20 -16.53
N SER A 666 -11.97 -32.43 -15.38
CA SER A 666 -11.35 -31.41 -14.54
C SER A 666 -10.08 -32.00 -13.90
N PRO A 667 -9.05 -31.19 -13.61
CA PRO A 667 -7.88 -31.63 -12.83
C PRO A 667 -8.23 -31.94 -11.36
N ALA A 668 -9.36 -31.42 -10.86
CA ALA A 668 -9.87 -31.69 -9.52
C ALA A 668 -11.28 -32.30 -9.57
N GLY A 669 -11.61 -33.15 -8.60
CA GLY A 669 -12.87 -33.87 -8.52
C GLY A 669 -13.45 -33.90 -7.12
N ALA A 670 -14.79 -33.92 -7.05
CA ALA A 670 -15.53 -34.15 -5.82
C ALA A 670 -15.53 -35.66 -5.46
N SER A 671 -15.55 -35.96 -4.16
CA SER A 671 -15.80 -37.31 -3.64
C SER A 671 -17.28 -37.68 -3.75
N LEU A 672 -17.61 -38.94 -3.50
CA LEU A 672 -19.00 -39.39 -3.39
C LEU A 672 -19.70 -38.74 -2.18
N ASP A 673 -18.99 -38.50 -1.08
CA ASP A 673 -19.52 -37.78 0.10
C ASP A 673 -19.95 -36.36 -0.26
N ASP A 674 -19.12 -35.66 -1.02
CA ASP A 674 -19.39 -34.29 -1.44
C ASP A 674 -20.66 -34.22 -2.30
N VAL A 675 -20.80 -35.13 -3.27
CA VAL A 675 -21.96 -35.16 -4.16
C VAL A 675 -23.21 -35.64 -3.44
N ALA A 676 -23.10 -36.62 -2.54
CA ALA A 676 -24.21 -37.06 -1.70
C ALA A 676 -24.72 -35.91 -0.82
N ALA A 677 -23.80 -35.13 -0.24
CA ALA A 677 -24.14 -33.94 0.54
C ALA A 677 -24.81 -32.85 -0.32
N PHE A 678 -24.31 -32.60 -1.53
CA PHE A 678 -24.92 -31.64 -2.47
C PHE A 678 -26.33 -32.04 -2.91
N LEU A 679 -26.60 -33.33 -3.08
CA LEU A 679 -27.90 -33.85 -3.52
C LEU A 679 -28.97 -33.79 -2.41
N ARG A 680 -28.57 -33.75 -1.14
CA ARG A 680 -29.48 -33.82 0.01
C ARG A 680 -30.28 -32.54 0.22
N ASP A 681 -29.62 -31.38 0.19
CA ASP A 681 -30.24 -30.08 0.48
C ASP A 681 -29.48 -28.92 -0.19
N ASP A 682 -29.94 -27.68 0.04
CA ASP A 682 -29.40 -26.44 -0.55
C ASP A 682 -28.42 -25.69 0.38
N SER A 683 -28.02 -26.28 1.51
CA SER A 683 -27.23 -25.60 2.56
C SER A 683 -25.88 -25.07 2.07
N MET A 684 -25.28 -25.71 1.07
CA MET A 684 -23.99 -25.33 0.50
C MET A 684 -24.10 -24.46 -0.77
N ASP A 685 -25.29 -24.26 -1.32
CA ASP A 685 -25.48 -23.63 -2.63
C ASP A 685 -24.93 -22.21 -2.66
N ALA A 686 -25.24 -21.41 -1.63
CA ALA A 686 -24.78 -20.03 -1.52
C ALA A 686 -23.24 -19.94 -1.47
N ARG A 687 -22.60 -20.91 -0.79
CA ARG A 687 -21.16 -20.95 -0.64
C ARG A 687 -20.46 -21.35 -1.94
N ILE A 688 -20.98 -22.36 -2.64
CA ILE A 688 -20.46 -22.76 -3.97
C ILE A 688 -20.63 -21.60 -4.95
N ALA A 689 -21.81 -20.95 -4.97
CA ALA A 689 -22.10 -19.83 -5.86
C ALA A 689 -21.17 -18.63 -5.63
N ALA A 690 -20.78 -18.35 -4.38
CA ALA A 690 -19.85 -17.27 -4.04
C ALA A 690 -18.40 -17.60 -4.42
N LEU A 691 -17.94 -18.84 -4.19
CA LEU A 691 -16.56 -19.27 -4.46
C LEU A 691 -16.26 -19.50 -5.94
N LEU A 692 -17.22 -20.08 -6.68
CA LEU A 692 -17.02 -20.55 -8.06
C LEU A 692 -16.50 -19.46 -9.02
N PRO A 693 -17.04 -18.22 -9.02
CA PRO A 693 -16.54 -17.15 -9.89
C PRO A 693 -15.07 -16.81 -9.62
N GLY A 694 -14.65 -16.83 -8.35
CA GLY A 694 -13.27 -16.56 -7.92
C GLY A 694 -12.30 -17.68 -8.31
N PHE A 695 -12.68 -18.94 -8.11
CA PHE A 695 -11.85 -20.07 -8.53
C PHE A 695 -11.70 -20.17 -10.05
N CYS A 696 -12.71 -19.75 -10.81
CA CYS A 696 -12.59 -19.69 -12.27
C CYS A 696 -11.49 -18.72 -12.75
N LEU A 697 -10.99 -17.83 -11.89
CA LEU A 697 -9.86 -16.93 -12.19
C LEU A 697 -8.50 -17.59 -11.95
N CYS A 698 -8.46 -18.76 -11.30
CA CYS A 698 -7.25 -19.42 -10.85
C CYS A 698 -6.88 -20.62 -11.74
N ASP A 699 -5.60 -20.98 -11.69
CA ASP A 699 -5.12 -22.28 -12.11
C ASP A 699 -5.50 -23.35 -11.09
N ILE A 700 -6.43 -24.23 -11.46
CA ILE A 700 -6.87 -25.28 -10.55
C ILE A 700 -5.79 -26.37 -10.45
N PRO A 701 -5.26 -26.66 -9.24
CA PRO A 701 -4.26 -27.70 -9.06
C PRO A 701 -4.86 -29.08 -9.34
N GLN A 702 -4.03 -29.99 -9.82
CA GLN A 702 -4.41 -31.40 -9.95
C GLN A 702 -4.58 -32.03 -8.57
N ASP A 703 -5.66 -32.77 -8.37
CA ASP A 703 -5.88 -33.47 -7.11
C ASP A 703 -4.84 -34.58 -6.92
N THR A 704 -4.26 -34.60 -5.72
CA THR A 704 -3.39 -35.68 -5.25
C THR A 704 -4.20 -36.88 -4.80
N ASP A 705 -5.35 -36.64 -4.17
CA ASP A 705 -6.29 -37.67 -3.73
C ASP A 705 -7.22 -38.09 -4.89
N ARG A 706 -7.17 -39.37 -5.24
CA ARG A 706 -7.98 -40.00 -6.28
C ARG A 706 -9.03 -40.96 -5.73
N SER A 707 -9.16 -41.06 -4.41
CA SER A 707 -10.11 -41.96 -3.73
C SER A 707 -11.56 -41.63 -4.08
N ALA A 708 -12.45 -42.60 -3.88
CA ALA A 708 -13.88 -42.41 -4.09
C ALA A 708 -14.53 -41.55 -2.99
N GLY A 709 -14.03 -41.63 -1.76
CA GLY A 709 -14.79 -41.30 -0.55
C GLY A 709 -15.72 -42.45 -0.15
N ASP A 710 -16.38 -42.30 0.99
CA ASP A 710 -17.24 -43.31 1.61
C ASP A 710 -18.74 -43.04 1.38
N GLY A 711 -19.05 -41.96 0.64
CA GLY A 711 -20.41 -41.52 0.39
C GLY A 711 -21.24 -42.50 -0.42
N LEU A 712 -22.46 -42.76 0.05
CA LEU A 712 -23.44 -43.60 -0.65
C LEU A 712 -24.25 -42.77 -1.65
N ILE A 713 -24.16 -43.12 -2.92
CA ILE A 713 -24.91 -42.49 -4.02
C ILE A 713 -26.02 -43.43 -4.48
N HIS A 714 -27.23 -42.89 -4.66
CA HIS A 714 -28.37 -43.63 -5.20
C HIS A 714 -28.07 -44.16 -6.61
N ALA A 715 -28.38 -45.43 -6.87
CA ALA A 715 -28.11 -46.09 -8.14
C ALA A 715 -28.72 -45.36 -9.35
N GLY A 716 -29.90 -44.75 -9.21
CA GLY A 716 -30.51 -43.93 -10.27
C GLY A 716 -29.63 -42.76 -10.67
N PHE A 717 -29.02 -42.07 -9.70
CA PHE A 717 -28.08 -40.97 -9.97
C PHE A 717 -26.76 -41.49 -10.54
N ALA A 718 -26.26 -42.63 -10.05
CA ALA A 718 -25.05 -43.27 -10.58
C ALA A 718 -25.18 -43.56 -12.09
N LEU A 719 -26.31 -44.11 -12.54
CA LEU A 719 -26.60 -44.34 -13.96
C LEU A 719 -26.62 -43.04 -14.78
N LEU A 720 -27.29 -42.01 -14.28
CA LEU A 720 -27.32 -40.68 -14.93
C LEU A 720 -25.90 -40.10 -15.06
N LYS A 721 -25.08 -40.25 -14.01
CA LYS A 721 -23.72 -39.72 -13.97
C LYS A 721 -22.79 -40.45 -14.92
N LEU A 722 -22.83 -41.78 -14.95
CA LEU A 722 -22.03 -42.60 -15.85
C LEU A 722 -22.39 -42.38 -17.32
N ALA A 723 -23.67 -42.14 -17.63
CA ALA A 723 -24.11 -41.82 -18.99
C ALA A 723 -23.49 -40.52 -19.55
N LEU A 724 -22.99 -39.64 -18.68
CA LEU A 724 -22.25 -38.43 -19.05
C LEU A 724 -20.75 -38.50 -18.71
N ALA A 725 -20.24 -39.65 -18.27
CA ALA A 725 -18.82 -39.79 -18.02
C ALA A 725 -18.03 -39.58 -19.33
N PRO A 726 -16.90 -38.84 -19.29
CA PRO A 726 -16.01 -38.74 -20.44
C PRO A 726 -15.47 -40.11 -20.80
N ASP A 727 -15.50 -40.43 -22.09
CA ASP A 727 -15.12 -41.74 -22.63
C ASP A 727 -13.67 -42.07 -22.26
N ARG A 728 -12.78 -41.07 -22.31
CA ARG A 728 -11.38 -41.25 -21.87
C ARG A 728 -11.27 -41.78 -20.45
N THR A 729 -12.17 -41.37 -19.56
CA THR A 729 -12.14 -41.81 -18.16
C THR A 729 -12.64 -43.24 -18.02
N LEU A 730 -13.68 -43.61 -18.77
CA LEU A 730 -14.19 -44.97 -18.80
C LEU A 730 -13.17 -45.95 -19.42
N ARG A 731 -12.48 -45.53 -20.49
CA ARG A 731 -11.37 -46.30 -21.09
C ARG A 731 -10.22 -46.52 -20.13
N SER A 732 -9.80 -45.49 -19.40
CA SER A 732 -8.72 -45.65 -18.42
C SER A 732 -9.10 -46.54 -17.22
N LEU A 733 -10.40 -46.69 -16.96
CA LEU A 733 -10.95 -47.60 -15.95
C LEU A 733 -11.30 -48.98 -16.51
N ASP A 734 -10.90 -49.29 -17.76
CA ASP A 734 -11.14 -50.55 -18.46
C ASP A 734 -12.62 -50.94 -18.63
N TRP A 735 -13.53 -49.95 -18.62
CA TRP A 735 -14.96 -50.17 -18.88
C TRP A 735 -15.35 -50.01 -20.35
N MET A 736 -14.44 -49.52 -21.20
CA MET A 736 -14.73 -49.14 -22.59
C MET A 736 -13.51 -49.38 -23.48
N GLY A 737 -13.70 -49.89 -24.70
CA GLY A 737 -12.63 -50.10 -25.67
C GLY A 737 -12.08 -48.80 -26.28
N GLU A 738 -10.92 -48.87 -26.94
CA GLU A 738 -10.27 -47.70 -27.54
C GLU A 738 -11.12 -47.00 -28.61
N ASN A 739 -11.91 -47.78 -29.37
CA ASN A 739 -12.74 -47.29 -30.47
C ASN A 739 -14.22 -47.05 -30.08
N ASP A 740 -14.61 -47.41 -28.86
CA ASP A 740 -15.99 -47.27 -28.41
C ASP A 740 -16.29 -45.83 -28.02
N HIS A 741 -17.52 -45.39 -28.26
CA HIS A 741 -18.00 -44.05 -27.91
C HIS A 741 -19.29 -44.16 -27.11
N LEU A 742 -19.45 -43.30 -26.10
CA LEU A 742 -20.70 -43.17 -25.35
C LEU A 742 -21.42 -41.87 -25.75
N PRO A 743 -22.41 -41.91 -26.66
CA PRO A 743 -23.17 -40.73 -27.03
C PRO A 743 -23.97 -40.17 -25.86
N ILE A 744 -24.19 -38.85 -25.86
CA ILE A 744 -25.03 -38.18 -24.87
C ILE A 744 -26.49 -38.66 -25.03
N PRO A 745 -27.19 -39.06 -23.95
CA PRO A 745 -28.61 -39.40 -24.02
C PRO A 745 -29.49 -38.18 -24.39
N THR A 746 -29.94 -38.10 -25.64
CA THR A 746 -30.78 -37.00 -26.14
C THR A 746 -32.06 -36.84 -25.34
N GLY A 747 -32.33 -35.66 -24.78
CA GLY A 747 -33.56 -35.36 -24.04
C GLY A 747 -33.51 -35.72 -22.54
N MET A 748 -32.49 -36.43 -22.06
CA MET A 748 -32.36 -36.80 -20.64
C MET A 748 -32.33 -35.58 -19.72
N LEU A 749 -31.56 -34.54 -20.06
CA LEU A 749 -31.50 -33.30 -19.26
C LEU A 749 -32.84 -32.55 -19.25
N ALA A 750 -33.56 -32.55 -20.38
CA ALA A 750 -34.89 -31.95 -20.47
C ALA A 750 -35.91 -32.69 -19.60
N GLN A 751 -35.83 -34.02 -19.52
CA GLN A 751 -36.68 -34.83 -18.63
C GLN A 751 -36.39 -34.54 -17.16
N LEU A 752 -35.12 -34.39 -16.76
CA LEU A 752 -34.76 -33.98 -15.40
C LEU A 752 -35.26 -32.57 -15.08
N ALA A 753 -35.13 -31.62 -16.03
CA ALA A 753 -35.64 -30.26 -15.88
C ALA A 753 -37.17 -30.21 -15.74
N ALA A 754 -37.88 -31.16 -16.36
CA ALA A 754 -39.33 -31.31 -16.28
C ALA A 754 -39.80 -32.13 -15.06
N GLY A 755 -38.92 -32.48 -14.11
CA GLY A 755 -39.30 -33.21 -12.89
C GLY A 755 -39.21 -34.73 -12.97
N ASN A 756 -38.60 -35.29 -14.02
CA ASN A 756 -38.35 -36.73 -14.19
C ASN A 756 -39.59 -37.63 -14.04
N HIS A 757 -40.71 -37.23 -14.66
CA HIS A 757 -41.94 -38.02 -14.65
C HIS A 757 -41.67 -39.46 -15.13
N GLU A 758 -42.28 -40.43 -14.43
CA GLU A 758 -42.12 -41.86 -14.70
C GLU A 758 -40.66 -42.35 -14.71
N ASN A 759 -39.73 -41.64 -14.07
CA ASN A 759 -38.32 -42.00 -14.06
C ASN A 759 -37.67 -42.07 -15.46
N ARG A 760 -38.18 -41.31 -16.44
CA ARG A 760 -37.74 -41.35 -17.85
C ARG A 760 -36.25 -41.07 -18.03
N ALA A 761 -35.68 -40.13 -17.27
CA ALA A 761 -34.27 -39.78 -17.42
C ALA A 761 -33.35 -40.97 -17.07
N VAL A 762 -33.64 -41.70 -15.99
CA VAL A 762 -32.85 -42.87 -15.56
C VAL A 762 -32.98 -44.01 -16.59
N ARG A 763 -34.18 -44.25 -17.11
CA ARG A 763 -34.39 -45.24 -18.19
C ARG A 763 -33.55 -44.92 -19.42
N MET A 764 -33.54 -43.64 -19.84
CA MET A 764 -32.78 -43.17 -21.00
C MET A 764 -31.27 -43.33 -20.79
N ALA A 765 -30.77 -43.00 -19.60
CA ALA A 765 -29.37 -43.21 -19.24
C ALA A 765 -29.01 -44.71 -19.28
N CYS A 766 -29.82 -45.57 -18.66
CA CYS A 766 -29.59 -47.01 -18.64
C CYS A 766 -29.62 -47.62 -20.05
N GLN A 767 -30.57 -47.22 -20.89
CA GLN A 767 -30.66 -47.68 -22.28
C GLN A 767 -29.43 -47.25 -23.09
N ARG A 768 -28.96 -46.01 -22.88
CA ARG A 768 -27.76 -45.51 -23.57
C ARG A 768 -26.50 -46.27 -23.16
N LEU A 769 -26.31 -46.50 -21.85
CA LEU A 769 -25.20 -47.29 -21.33
C LEU A 769 -25.17 -48.69 -21.98
N ARG A 770 -26.31 -49.41 -21.97
CA ARG A 770 -26.46 -50.72 -22.63
C ARG A 770 -26.10 -50.69 -24.11
N SER A 771 -26.59 -49.68 -24.85
CA SER A 771 -26.33 -49.55 -26.29
C SER A 771 -24.86 -49.27 -26.62
N SER A 772 -24.09 -48.81 -25.64
CA SER A 772 -22.66 -48.47 -25.76
C SER A 772 -21.76 -49.53 -25.12
N GLY A 773 -22.27 -50.75 -24.89
CA GLY A 773 -21.48 -51.87 -24.36
C GLY A 773 -21.28 -51.88 -22.84
N LEU A 774 -21.84 -50.91 -22.11
CA LEU A 774 -21.79 -50.87 -20.63
C LEU A 774 -23.04 -51.55 -20.08
N ALA A 775 -22.92 -52.76 -19.51
CA ALA A 775 -24.04 -53.57 -19.06
C ALA A 775 -24.50 -53.21 -17.62
N PRO A 776 -25.61 -52.47 -17.43
CA PRO A 776 -26.08 -52.11 -16.10
C PRO A 776 -26.82 -53.27 -15.45
N ILE A 777 -26.65 -53.47 -14.13
CA ILE A 777 -27.20 -54.60 -13.35
C ILE A 777 -28.74 -54.62 -13.27
N PHE A 778 -29.39 -53.50 -13.57
CA PHE A 778 -30.84 -53.31 -13.40
C PHE A 778 -31.62 -53.74 -14.64
N SER A 779 -32.72 -54.47 -14.47
CA SER A 779 -33.60 -54.84 -15.58
C SER A 779 -34.46 -53.65 -16.05
N PRO A 780 -34.94 -53.62 -17.32
CA PRO A 780 -35.82 -52.56 -17.82
C PRO A 780 -37.12 -52.38 -17.03
N HIS A 781 -37.51 -53.39 -16.25
CA HIS A 781 -38.76 -53.43 -15.48
C HIS A 781 -38.55 -53.13 -13.98
N ALA A 782 -37.30 -53.07 -13.51
CA ALA A 782 -36.93 -52.76 -12.13
C ALA A 782 -35.83 -51.69 -12.10
N MET A 783 -36.17 -50.48 -12.57
CA MET A 783 -35.23 -49.36 -12.63
C MET A 783 -35.13 -48.64 -11.28
N PRO A 784 -33.93 -48.25 -10.83
CA PRO A 784 -33.76 -47.53 -9.57
C PRO A 784 -34.36 -46.12 -9.67
N GLU A 785 -35.07 -45.69 -8.63
CA GLU A 785 -35.64 -44.34 -8.51
C GLU A 785 -34.62 -43.33 -7.96
N LEU A 786 -35.03 -42.06 -7.90
CA LEU A 786 -34.31 -40.95 -7.25
C LEU A 786 -35.04 -40.51 -5.97
N PRO A 787 -35.15 -41.38 -4.94
CA PRO A 787 -35.95 -41.06 -3.76
C PRO A 787 -35.36 -39.87 -3.00
N GLY A 788 -36.20 -38.88 -2.69
CA GLY A 788 -35.79 -37.70 -1.90
C GLY A 788 -34.82 -36.74 -2.61
N ILE A 789 -34.53 -36.93 -3.90
CA ILE A 789 -33.67 -36.04 -4.68
C ILE A 789 -34.52 -35.21 -5.64
N ASP A 790 -34.41 -33.88 -5.56
CA ASP A 790 -34.98 -32.99 -6.56
C ASP A 790 -34.34 -33.27 -7.94
N PRO A 791 -35.13 -33.63 -8.98
CA PRO A 791 -34.63 -33.87 -10.33
C PRO A 791 -33.82 -32.70 -10.92
N ALA A 792 -34.15 -31.45 -10.56
CA ALA A 792 -33.39 -30.28 -11.00
C ALA A 792 -31.99 -30.22 -10.34
N ARG A 793 -31.90 -30.57 -9.06
CA ARG A 793 -30.63 -30.71 -8.32
C ARG A 793 -29.80 -31.88 -8.83
N ALA A 794 -30.45 -33.00 -9.18
CA ALA A 794 -29.79 -34.10 -9.88
C ALA A 794 -29.16 -33.63 -11.21
N ALA A 795 -29.90 -32.88 -12.04
CA ALA A 795 -29.36 -32.32 -13.28
C ALA A 795 -28.17 -31.38 -13.04
N ALA A 796 -28.21 -30.55 -12.00
CA ALA A 796 -27.09 -29.69 -11.62
C ALA A 796 -25.84 -30.50 -11.20
N ALA A 797 -26.03 -31.55 -10.39
CA ALA A 797 -24.94 -32.40 -9.90
C ALA A 797 -24.24 -33.19 -11.03
N LEU A 798 -24.89 -33.40 -12.17
CA LEU A 798 -24.27 -34.01 -13.35
C LEU A 798 -23.09 -33.19 -13.90
N LEU A 799 -23.05 -31.87 -13.67
CA LEU A 799 -21.91 -31.03 -14.05
C LEU A 799 -20.69 -31.20 -13.12
N ILE A 800 -20.88 -31.57 -11.86
CA ILE A 800 -19.82 -31.62 -10.84
C ILE A 800 -18.81 -32.73 -11.19
N PRO A 801 -17.55 -32.42 -11.53
CA PRO A 801 -16.57 -33.46 -11.84
C PRO A 801 -16.30 -34.35 -10.62
N LEU A 802 -16.20 -35.65 -10.84
CA LEU A 802 -15.90 -36.63 -9.79
C LEU A 802 -14.43 -37.01 -9.81
N ARG A 803 -13.91 -37.40 -8.65
CA ARG A 803 -12.59 -38.05 -8.57
C ARG A 803 -12.56 -39.32 -9.41
N TYR A 804 -11.36 -39.68 -9.85
CA TYR A 804 -11.14 -40.88 -10.64
C TYR A 804 -11.70 -42.15 -9.98
N GLY A 805 -11.36 -42.37 -8.70
CA GLY A 805 -11.85 -43.51 -7.92
C GLY A 805 -13.36 -43.47 -7.68
N ALA A 806 -13.96 -42.27 -7.60
CA ALA A 806 -15.41 -42.12 -7.44
C ALA A 806 -16.17 -42.61 -8.69
N ILE A 807 -15.67 -42.29 -9.90
CA ILE A 807 -16.26 -42.81 -11.14
C ILE A 807 -16.13 -44.33 -11.21
N GLY A 808 -14.96 -44.88 -10.85
CA GLY A 808 -14.76 -46.33 -10.78
C GLY A 808 -15.65 -47.02 -9.76
N ALA A 809 -15.88 -46.41 -8.60
CA ALA A 809 -16.79 -46.92 -7.57
C ALA A 809 -18.25 -46.90 -8.04
N LEU A 810 -18.69 -45.83 -8.72
CA LEU A 810 -20.02 -45.79 -9.34
C LEU A 810 -20.17 -46.87 -10.42
N ALA A 811 -19.18 -47.05 -11.29
CA ALA A 811 -19.22 -48.07 -12.33
C ALA A 811 -19.38 -49.48 -11.72
N ARG A 812 -18.55 -49.83 -10.72
CA ARG A 812 -18.66 -51.12 -10.02
C ARG A 812 -19.99 -51.33 -9.29
N SER A 813 -20.66 -50.26 -8.85
CA SER A 813 -21.92 -50.40 -8.09
C SER A 813 -23.15 -50.59 -8.98
N VAL A 814 -23.10 -50.22 -10.27
CA VAL A 814 -24.25 -50.32 -11.17
C VAL A 814 -24.01 -51.04 -12.49
N LEU A 815 -22.77 -51.42 -12.81
CA LEU A 815 -22.41 -52.20 -14.01
C LEU A 815 -21.95 -53.61 -13.67
N ILE A 816 -22.20 -54.56 -14.56
CA ILE A 816 -21.72 -55.94 -14.49
C ILE A 816 -20.22 -55.95 -14.82
N THR A 817 -19.39 -56.53 -13.95
CA THR A 817 -17.94 -56.63 -14.15
C THR A 817 -17.62 -57.71 -15.20
N PRO A 818 -16.63 -57.51 -16.10
CA PRO A 818 -16.28 -58.49 -17.13
C PRO A 818 -15.84 -59.87 -16.56
N GLU A 819 -15.34 -59.92 -15.32
CA GLU A 819 -14.94 -61.18 -14.66
C GLU A 819 -16.11 -62.11 -14.31
N THR A 820 -17.35 -61.62 -14.37
CA THR A 820 -18.55 -62.43 -14.03
C THR A 820 -19.10 -63.25 -15.21
N GLU A 821 -18.68 -62.98 -16.46
CA GLU A 821 -19.19 -63.72 -17.62
C GLU A 821 -18.67 -65.17 -17.68
N THR A 822 -17.56 -65.50 -17.00
CA THR A 822 -16.99 -66.86 -17.03
C THR A 822 -17.70 -67.86 -16.11
N GLN A 823 -18.66 -67.43 -15.28
CA GLN A 823 -19.42 -68.33 -14.39
C GLN A 823 -20.90 -68.49 -14.77
N SER A 824 -21.43 -67.67 -15.68
CA SER A 824 -22.84 -67.75 -16.10
C SER A 824 -23.09 -68.58 -17.36
N GLU A 825 -22.06 -68.99 -18.10
CA GLU A 825 -22.19 -69.92 -19.25
C GLU A 825 -22.09 -71.41 -18.85
N SER A 826 -22.00 -71.72 -17.56
CA SER A 826 -22.02 -73.10 -17.04
C SER A 826 -23.12 -73.34 -15.99
N ALA A 827 -24.32 -72.81 -16.22
CA ALA A 827 -25.53 -73.14 -15.45
C ALA A 827 -26.71 -73.45 -16.38
#